data_AF-A9I2Z2-F1
#
_entry.id   AF-A9I2Z2-F1
#
_cell.length_a   1.000
_cell.length_b   1.000
_cell.length_c   1.000
_cell.angle_alpha   90.00
_cell.angle_beta   90.00
_cell.angle_gamma   90.00
#
_symmetry.space_group_name_H-M   'P 1'
#
loop_
_entity.id
_entity.type
_entity.pdbx_description
1 polymer ?
#
loop_
_entity_poly.entity_id
_entity_poly.type
_entity_poly.pdbx_seq_one_letter_code
_entity_poly.pdbx_strand_id
1 'polypeptide(L)'
;MLQGDFGRGVAAGRSIRKDAKARAALDLTFGAPKSITLQALIGGDERLIHANDKAVASALVYVEQHLTMGRRKVNGKSRVEHTGNLIIAKFRHETARPTEGAAPDPHLHIHALLMNLTQRVDGSWVALSNEEIFKLLRVTDSIYQAELERNVRALGYAVRHEKSHIELAHISREQIEFFSKRSTGIAAELSARGTSREEAPHALRQGITLANRQQKTQELSRTDLHRQWRDAAAGIRMQFDHAWQQADIQPTKELEHRSDLVAQASLNWAIQHLAERESVMPLADLLQNAVRHAGGHTDITAIQTAIQSQVDSGTLIREAPHYRSTQDMQSRPMAREGWATEVIRLRGLPQDTALQLVDQAIAEGRLLMESPRYATRKSFEAESRILAAEQAGRGAWHATISDASAESNLDTHLTPGQREAVMLIATDSDQITGIQGLAGTGKSFALQNTQMILQRQGHTMAALAPYGNMVRNLREDGIPANTIASVLSASDKRPFIDTLGPKTIVVIDEAGVVPVRQMDKLLALIQPTGAKVVLLGDTAQTKAIEAGRAFAMLQESGMKTVLMADIQRQRSERLRQAVQLAAEGQASQSLPLLDQVLTIPDQFSTDEHGHKNRDSSARYEAIAQAYTRLSAADQAGTIVVTGTNASRLAINERTHALLGLEGKGHRCQLLTRHDTTRAERSVARYYTVGDIVVPERDYQCGLKRGEMYRVTGSTRHDRLTVESIQSDQSPTQAMEIIPKTMSKLSVYHLSRAELSVGDRVRITRNDAHNDLVNGQLAKVAAIDASSVTIETNGRHVQLPTDRPLNMDYAYATTVHSAQGLTCDRVIYNAESFSRTTSQDTYYVSISRERHEAIVFTDDAKKLPERVDRLTYKGLARDLQPMVSKHLGHGQNELGPLPQRVESELELG
;
A
#
# COMPACT_ATOMS: atom_id res chain seq x y z
N MET A 1 37.16 -0.72 -17.52
CA MET A 1 35.78 -0.20 -17.38
C MET A 1 35.41 0.13 -15.94
N LEU A 2 35.36 -0.83 -15.00
CA LEU A 2 34.98 -0.52 -13.59
C LEU A 2 35.93 0.45 -12.86
N GLN A 3 37.18 0.56 -13.30
CA GLN A 3 38.14 1.56 -12.81
C GLN A 3 37.93 2.98 -13.39
N GLY A 4 36.91 3.18 -14.22
CA GLY A 4 36.63 4.46 -14.89
C GLY A 4 37.38 4.68 -16.20
N ASP A 5 38.19 3.71 -16.64
CA ASP A 5 38.86 3.70 -17.95
C ASP A 5 38.07 2.87 -18.96
N PHE A 6 37.66 3.50 -20.05
CA PHE A 6 36.84 2.94 -21.12
C PHE A 6 37.60 2.85 -22.47
N GLY A 7 38.90 3.18 -22.49
CA GLY A 7 39.74 3.11 -23.69
C GLY A 7 39.48 4.21 -24.75
N ARG A 8 40.38 4.31 -25.75
CA ARG A 8 40.29 5.21 -26.94
C ARG A 8 39.91 6.68 -26.66
N GLY A 9 40.49 7.31 -25.64
CA GLY A 9 40.24 8.73 -25.35
C GLY A 9 38.84 9.03 -24.79
N VAL A 10 38.05 8.01 -24.44
CA VAL A 10 36.77 8.16 -23.73
C VAL A 10 37.06 8.44 -22.25
N ALA A 11 37.20 9.71 -21.91
CA ALA A 11 37.32 10.18 -20.55
C ALA A 11 35.96 10.74 -20.07
N ALA A 12 35.38 10.12 -19.04
CA ALA A 12 34.15 10.61 -18.42
C ALA A 12 34.36 12.03 -17.85
N GLY A 13 33.45 12.97 -18.15
CA GLY A 13 33.55 14.34 -17.65
C GLY A 13 33.54 14.40 -16.11
N ARG A 14 34.65 14.86 -15.51
CA ARG A 14 34.91 15.15 -14.08
C ARG A 14 33.77 14.80 -13.09
N SER A 15 33.49 13.53 -12.84
CA SER A 15 32.90 13.04 -11.59
C SER A 15 33.05 11.53 -11.38
N ILE A 16 34.16 10.95 -11.83
CA ILE A 16 34.67 9.71 -11.23
C ILE A 16 35.85 10.16 -10.37
N ARG A 17 35.60 10.75 -9.20
CA ARG A 17 36.70 10.97 -8.25
C ARG A 17 37.23 9.58 -7.85
N LYS A 18 38.56 9.46 -7.74
CA LYS A 18 39.28 8.21 -7.37
C LYS A 18 39.08 7.80 -5.90
N ASP A 19 38.18 8.44 -5.17
CA ASP A 19 37.83 8.08 -3.80
C ASP A 19 36.68 7.05 -3.78
N ALA A 20 36.65 6.20 -2.74
CA ALA A 20 35.74 5.06 -2.58
C ALA A 20 34.22 5.39 -2.56
N LYS A 21 33.84 6.64 -2.84
CA LYS A 21 32.45 7.13 -2.90
C LYS A 21 31.89 7.24 -4.33
N ALA A 22 32.70 7.08 -5.38
CA ALA A 22 32.21 7.10 -6.77
C ALA A 22 31.61 5.74 -7.18
N ARG A 23 30.39 5.74 -7.73
CA ARG A 23 29.70 4.52 -8.23
C ARG A 23 30.16 4.21 -9.65
N ALA A 24 30.88 3.09 -9.83
CA ALA A 24 31.41 2.66 -11.13
C ALA A 24 30.33 2.03 -12.03
N ALA A 25 29.47 1.19 -11.46
CA ALA A 25 28.38 0.52 -12.14
C ALA A 25 27.24 0.22 -11.17
N LEU A 26 26.07 -0.06 -11.72
CA LEU A 26 24.93 -0.64 -11.03
C LEU A 26 24.78 -2.09 -11.51
N ASP A 27 24.74 -3.05 -10.59
CA ASP A 27 24.49 -4.44 -10.92
C ASP A 27 22.99 -4.74 -10.91
N LEU A 28 22.46 -5.17 -12.06
CA LEU A 28 21.11 -5.68 -12.20
C LEU A 28 21.18 -7.21 -12.35
N THR A 29 20.87 -7.92 -11.27
CA THR A 29 20.91 -9.39 -11.28
C THR A 29 19.55 -9.98 -11.68
N PHE A 30 19.52 -10.72 -12.79
CA PHE A 30 18.34 -11.43 -13.29
C PHE A 30 18.49 -12.92 -13.00
N GLY A 31 17.68 -13.46 -12.08
CA GLY A 31 17.66 -14.89 -11.75
C GLY A 31 16.53 -15.62 -12.46
N ALA A 32 16.84 -16.75 -13.10
CA ALA A 32 15.82 -17.64 -13.64
C ALA A 32 15.16 -18.43 -12.50
N PRO A 33 13.84 -18.70 -12.56
CA PRO A 33 13.16 -19.61 -11.64
C PRO A 33 13.83 -20.97 -11.51
N LYS A 34 13.60 -21.65 -10.40
CA LYS A 34 14.41 -22.80 -10.03
C LYS A 34 14.14 -23.99 -10.94
N SER A 35 12.89 -24.28 -11.28
CA SER A 35 12.56 -25.36 -12.22
C SER A 35 13.16 -25.13 -13.60
N ILE A 36 13.14 -23.89 -14.10
CA ILE A 36 13.76 -23.52 -15.38
C ILE A 36 15.27 -23.75 -15.32
N THR A 37 15.91 -23.34 -14.21
CA THR A 37 17.33 -23.62 -13.97
C THR A 37 17.63 -25.12 -13.99
N LEU A 38 16.82 -25.94 -13.29
CA LEU A 38 17.04 -27.38 -13.19
C LEU A 38 16.90 -28.06 -14.55
N GLN A 39 15.85 -27.73 -15.30
CA GLN A 39 15.65 -28.27 -16.65
C GLN A 39 16.77 -27.82 -17.61
N ALA A 40 17.22 -26.56 -17.51
CA ALA A 40 18.27 -26.03 -18.37
C ALA A 40 19.64 -26.65 -18.07
N LEU A 41 20.05 -26.69 -16.80
CA LEU A 41 21.41 -27.09 -16.40
C LEU A 41 21.55 -28.59 -16.15
N ILE A 42 20.55 -29.24 -15.54
CA ILE A 42 20.58 -30.69 -15.23
C ILE A 42 19.96 -31.49 -16.37
N GLY A 43 18.79 -31.05 -16.84
CA GLY A 43 18.11 -31.66 -18.00
C GLY A 43 18.81 -31.39 -19.33
N GLY A 44 19.76 -30.45 -19.37
CA GLY A 44 20.58 -30.16 -20.55
C GLY A 44 19.86 -29.39 -21.65
N ASP A 45 18.71 -28.77 -21.39
CA ASP A 45 17.99 -28.00 -22.40
C ASP A 45 18.55 -26.57 -22.54
N GLU A 46 19.52 -26.40 -23.43
CA GLU A 46 20.12 -25.09 -23.72
C GLU A 46 19.12 -24.06 -24.26
N ARG A 47 17.98 -24.47 -24.83
CA ARG A 47 16.98 -23.53 -25.36
C ARG A 47 16.38 -22.68 -24.25
N LEU A 48 16.24 -23.22 -23.05
CA LEU A 48 15.80 -22.46 -21.87
C LEU A 48 16.82 -21.42 -21.42
N ILE A 49 18.11 -21.67 -21.60
CA ILE A 49 19.16 -20.68 -21.33
C ILE A 49 19.02 -19.50 -22.30
N HIS A 50 18.83 -19.79 -23.60
CA HIS A 50 18.63 -18.77 -24.62
C HIS A 50 17.31 -17.99 -24.41
N ALA A 51 16.24 -18.68 -23.99
CA ALA A 51 14.97 -18.04 -23.61
C ALA A 51 15.17 -17.03 -22.46
N ASN A 52 15.98 -17.39 -21.47
CA ASN A 52 16.35 -16.50 -20.37
C ASN A 52 17.18 -15.30 -20.86
N ASP A 53 18.20 -15.51 -21.70
CA ASP A 53 19.01 -14.41 -22.24
C ASP A 53 18.17 -13.40 -23.03
N LYS A 54 17.21 -13.90 -23.82
CA LYS A 54 16.28 -13.07 -24.61
C LYS A 54 15.35 -12.26 -23.71
N ALA A 55 14.87 -12.85 -22.62
CA ALA A 55 14.07 -12.14 -21.62
C ALA A 55 14.90 -11.01 -20.95
N VAL A 56 16.14 -11.30 -20.55
CA VAL A 56 17.06 -10.30 -20.00
C VAL A 56 17.33 -9.18 -21.01
N ALA A 57 17.60 -9.52 -22.28
CA ALA A 57 17.82 -8.52 -23.32
C ALA A 57 16.60 -7.59 -23.48
N SER A 58 15.38 -8.14 -23.50
CA SER A 58 14.14 -7.36 -23.64
C SER A 58 13.92 -6.42 -22.46
N ALA A 59 14.18 -6.87 -21.24
CA ALA A 59 14.13 -6.03 -20.05
C ALA A 59 15.17 -4.91 -20.07
N LEU A 60 16.38 -5.18 -20.58
CA LEU A 60 17.44 -4.17 -20.70
C LEU A 60 17.16 -3.13 -21.79
N VAL A 61 16.46 -3.49 -22.88
CA VAL A 61 16.00 -2.52 -23.89
C VAL A 61 15.08 -1.48 -23.26
N TYR A 62 14.15 -1.91 -22.40
CA TYR A 62 13.28 -0.99 -21.68
C TYR A 62 14.08 -0.09 -20.73
N VAL A 63 15.11 -0.63 -20.06
CA VAL A 63 16.04 0.14 -19.21
C VAL A 63 16.77 1.22 -20.01
N GLU A 64 17.29 0.88 -21.19
CA GLU A 64 17.96 1.83 -22.09
C GLU A 64 17.04 2.96 -22.56
N GLN A 65 15.80 2.66 -22.90
CA GLN A 65 14.84 3.67 -23.35
C GLN A 65 14.45 4.66 -22.24
N HIS A 66 14.50 4.26 -20.96
CA HIS A 66 13.92 5.05 -19.86
C HIS A 66 14.91 5.53 -18.78
N LEU A 67 16.12 4.98 -18.64
CA LEU A 67 17.16 5.45 -17.67
C LEU A 67 18.20 6.41 -18.25
N THR A 68 18.11 6.73 -19.53
CA THR A 68 19.17 7.43 -20.24
C THR A 68 19.05 8.94 -20.08
N MET A 69 19.40 9.46 -18.89
CA MET A 69 19.47 10.90 -18.61
C MET A 69 20.89 11.32 -18.21
N GLY A 70 21.49 12.24 -18.98
CA GLY A 70 22.78 12.87 -18.71
C GLY A 70 22.64 14.30 -18.16
N ARG A 71 23.39 14.65 -17.10
CA ARG A 71 23.41 16.02 -16.53
C ARG A 71 24.47 16.90 -17.20
N ARG A 72 24.11 18.13 -17.60
CA ARG A 72 25.01 19.17 -18.15
C ARG A 72 24.90 20.46 -17.34
N LYS A 73 26.03 21.10 -17.02
CA LYS A 73 26.02 22.50 -16.57
C LYS A 73 26.37 23.42 -17.74
N VAL A 74 25.47 24.34 -18.10
CA VAL A 74 25.71 25.39 -19.09
C VAL A 74 25.53 26.74 -18.40
N ASN A 75 26.57 27.58 -18.40
CA ASN A 75 26.55 28.91 -17.76
C ASN A 75 26.08 28.87 -16.29
N GLY A 76 26.58 27.92 -15.50
CA GLY A 76 26.21 27.72 -14.10
C GLY A 76 24.86 27.05 -13.86
N LYS A 77 24.04 26.83 -14.90
CA LYS A 77 22.70 26.24 -14.82
C LYS A 77 22.73 24.75 -15.17
N SER A 78 22.14 23.92 -14.30
CA SER A 78 21.96 22.48 -14.57
C SER A 78 20.91 22.29 -15.67
N ARG A 79 21.16 21.34 -16.56
CA ARG A 79 20.30 20.87 -17.65
C ARG A 79 20.37 19.35 -17.68
N VAL A 80 19.28 18.68 -18.04
CA VAL A 80 19.23 17.22 -18.18
C VAL A 80 18.80 16.88 -19.60
N GLU A 81 19.50 15.94 -20.22
CA GLU A 81 19.29 15.50 -21.61
C GLU A 81 19.00 14.00 -21.62
N HIS A 82 18.01 13.58 -22.41
CA HIS A 82 17.79 12.18 -22.70
C HIS A 82 18.79 11.69 -23.75
N THR A 83 19.59 10.68 -23.42
CA THR A 83 20.71 10.22 -24.25
C THR A 83 20.41 8.97 -25.07
N GLY A 84 19.43 8.16 -24.68
CA GLY A 84 18.97 6.98 -25.42
C GLY A 84 19.98 5.83 -25.58
N ASN A 85 21.10 5.83 -24.84
CA ASN A 85 22.12 4.77 -24.94
C ASN A 85 22.75 4.39 -23.59
N LEU A 86 23.09 3.11 -23.38
CA LEU A 86 23.78 2.59 -22.19
C LEU A 86 24.90 1.62 -22.55
N ILE A 87 25.88 1.46 -21.64
CA ILE A 87 26.88 0.37 -21.71
C ILE A 87 26.56 -0.65 -20.62
N ILE A 88 26.27 -1.89 -21.01
CA ILE A 88 25.88 -2.96 -20.10
C ILE A 88 26.73 -4.20 -20.37
N ALA A 89 27.47 -4.67 -19.37
CA ALA A 89 28.20 -5.94 -19.42
C ALA A 89 27.37 -7.04 -18.75
N LYS A 90 27.13 -8.15 -19.46
CA LYS A 90 26.33 -9.29 -18.96
C LYS A 90 27.25 -10.46 -18.59
N PHE A 91 27.18 -10.93 -17.35
CA PHE A 91 27.91 -12.10 -16.86
C PHE A 91 26.91 -13.17 -16.43
N ARG A 92 26.90 -14.31 -17.13
CA ARG A 92 26.04 -15.45 -16.77
C ARG A 92 26.76 -16.33 -15.75
N HIS A 93 26.05 -16.69 -14.69
CA HIS A 93 26.46 -17.64 -13.68
C HIS A 93 25.45 -18.80 -13.60
N GLU A 94 25.92 -19.97 -13.17
CA GLU A 94 25.14 -21.23 -13.12
C GLU A 94 24.95 -21.77 -11.69
N THR A 95 25.58 -21.15 -10.70
CA THR A 95 25.65 -21.68 -9.33
C THR A 95 25.04 -20.70 -8.33
N ALA A 96 24.27 -21.23 -7.38
CA ALA A 96 23.96 -20.54 -6.15
C ALA A 96 25.19 -20.53 -5.24
N ARG A 97 25.13 -19.75 -4.17
CA ARG A 97 26.17 -19.80 -3.14
C ARG A 97 26.18 -21.18 -2.46
N PRO A 98 27.37 -21.74 -2.16
CA PRO A 98 27.49 -23.02 -1.45
C PRO A 98 26.92 -22.97 -0.03
N THR A 99 26.50 -24.14 0.45
CA THR A 99 26.10 -24.42 1.85
C THR A 99 27.12 -25.35 2.51
N GLU A 100 27.30 -25.27 3.82
CA GLU A 100 28.30 -26.08 4.55
C GLU A 100 28.13 -27.58 4.27
N GLY A 101 29.23 -28.26 3.92
CA GLY A 101 29.25 -29.71 3.65
C GLY A 101 28.57 -30.17 2.36
N ALA A 102 28.08 -29.25 1.50
CA ALA A 102 27.41 -29.59 0.25
C ALA A 102 27.93 -28.77 -0.95
N ALA A 103 27.90 -29.38 -2.13
CA ALA A 103 28.21 -28.69 -3.38
C ALA A 103 27.22 -27.54 -3.65
N PRO A 104 27.64 -26.47 -4.36
CA PRO A 104 26.76 -25.36 -4.75
C PRO A 104 25.51 -25.87 -5.48
N ASP A 105 24.33 -25.35 -5.13
CA ASP A 105 23.09 -25.66 -5.85
C ASP A 105 23.08 -24.98 -7.23
N PRO A 106 22.36 -25.51 -8.25
CA PRO A 106 22.27 -24.89 -9.56
C PRO A 106 21.42 -23.61 -9.53
N HIS A 107 21.90 -22.49 -10.07
CA HIS A 107 21.12 -21.24 -10.18
C HIS A 107 21.55 -20.45 -11.42
N LEU A 108 20.72 -20.47 -12.46
CA LEU A 108 20.97 -19.71 -13.68
C LEU A 108 20.61 -18.25 -13.43
N HIS A 109 21.60 -17.37 -13.48
CA HIS A 109 21.39 -15.93 -13.31
C HIS A 109 22.39 -15.10 -14.12
N ILE A 110 22.03 -13.85 -14.42
CA ILE A 110 22.85 -12.90 -15.17
C ILE A 110 23.05 -11.64 -14.35
N HIS A 111 24.32 -11.29 -14.10
CA HIS A 111 24.71 -9.97 -13.60
C HIS A 111 24.85 -9.02 -14.79
N ALA A 112 23.92 -8.09 -14.93
CA ALA A 112 23.99 -7.02 -15.93
C ALA A 112 24.57 -5.76 -15.27
N LEU A 113 25.88 -5.59 -15.39
CA LEU A 113 26.59 -4.41 -14.90
C LEU A 113 26.34 -3.23 -15.82
N LEU A 114 25.40 -2.38 -15.42
CA LEU A 114 25.11 -1.09 -16.03
C LEU A 114 26.21 -0.11 -15.65
N MET A 115 27.06 0.24 -16.61
CA MET A 115 28.11 1.24 -16.38
C MET A 115 27.46 2.59 -16.09
N ASN A 116 27.99 3.34 -15.12
CA ASN A 116 27.47 4.66 -14.78
C ASN A 116 27.90 5.73 -15.80
N LEU A 117 27.57 5.49 -17.07
CA LEU A 117 27.92 6.33 -18.21
C LEU A 117 26.86 6.27 -19.31
N THR A 118 26.69 7.40 -19.98
CA THR A 118 25.92 7.52 -21.20
C THR A 118 26.53 8.59 -22.10
N GLN A 119 26.38 8.44 -23.41
CA GLN A 119 26.89 9.36 -24.41
C GLN A 119 25.82 10.35 -24.82
N ARG A 120 26.14 11.64 -24.80
CA ARG A 120 25.25 12.70 -25.26
C ARG A 120 25.24 12.82 -26.79
N VAL A 121 24.30 13.61 -27.31
CA VAL A 121 24.24 13.96 -28.74
C VAL A 121 25.53 14.65 -29.22
N ASP A 122 26.19 15.44 -28.36
CA ASP A 122 27.48 16.10 -28.67
C ASP A 122 28.70 15.14 -28.64
N GLY A 123 28.47 13.85 -28.43
CA GLY A 123 29.50 12.82 -28.36
C GLY A 123 30.21 12.72 -27.01
N SER A 124 29.95 13.63 -26.06
CA SER A 124 30.57 13.62 -24.74
C SER A 124 29.96 12.57 -23.80
N TRP A 125 30.79 11.99 -22.93
CA TRP A 125 30.39 10.97 -21.97
C TRP A 125 30.15 11.52 -20.57
N VAL A 126 29.00 11.21 -19.98
CA VAL A 126 28.61 11.67 -18.65
C VAL A 126 27.97 10.58 -17.80
N ALA A 127 27.98 10.80 -16.48
CA ALA A 127 27.34 9.91 -15.52
C ALA A 127 25.80 9.92 -15.63
N LEU A 128 25.20 8.78 -15.32
CA LEU A 128 23.74 8.61 -15.29
C LEU A 128 23.12 9.36 -14.11
N SER A 129 21.89 9.85 -14.31
CA SER A 129 21.07 10.34 -13.21
C SER A 129 20.53 9.18 -12.36
N ASN A 130 20.53 9.34 -11.04
CA ASN A 130 20.20 8.27 -10.08
C ASN A 130 18.70 8.18 -9.70
N GLU A 131 17.89 9.18 -10.07
CA GLU A 131 16.60 9.42 -9.42
C GLU A 131 15.48 8.47 -9.85
N GLU A 132 15.48 8.02 -11.11
CA GLU A 132 14.39 7.18 -11.65
C GLU A 132 14.71 5.68 -11.70
N ILE A 133 15.95 5.31 -11.35
CA ILE A 133 16.44 3.93 -11.42
C ILE A 133 15.50 2.99 -10.66
N PHE A 134 15.23 3.27 -9.38
CA PHE A 134 14.44 2.36 -8.53
C PHE A 134 12.97 2.22 -8.96
N LYS A 135 12.35 3.27 -9.51
CA LYS A 135 10.98 3.17 -10.03
C LYS A 135 10.95 2.30 -11.28
N LEU A 136 11.96 2.43 -12.14
CA LEU A 136 12.05 1.64 -13.36
C LEU A 136 12.28 0.16 -13.08
N LEU A 137 13.11 -0.18 -12.09
CA LEU A 137 13.43 -1.58 -11.74
C LEU A 137 12.19 -2.45 -11.50
N ARG A 138 11.14 -1.87 -10.89
CA ARG A 138 9.88 -2.58 -10.63
C ARG A 138 9.16 -3.00 -11.91
N VAL A 139 9.15 -2.11 -12.92
CA VAL A 139 8.56 -2.39 -14.23
C VAL A 139 9.45 -3.36 -15.00
N THR A 140 10.77 -3.13 -14.98
CA THR A 140 11.78 -3.99 -15.62
C THR A 140 11.68 -5.44 -15.17
N ASP A 141 11.52 -5.70 -13.87
CA ASP A 141 11.33 -7.06 -13.35
C ASP A 141 10.05 -7.71 -13.90
N SER A 142 8.94 -6.97 -13.96
CA SER A 142 7.69 -7.50 -14.51
C SER A 142 7.80 -7.81 -16.01
N ILE A 143 8.52 -6.99 -16.77
CA ILE A 143 8.83 -7.24 -18.19
C ILE A 143 9.68 -8.51 -18.32
N TYR A 144 10.77 -8.62 -17.54
CA TYR A 144 11.63 -9.80 -17.57
C TYR A 144 10.84 -11.09 -17.31
N GLN A 145 9.99 -11.11 -16.27
CA GLN A 145 9.19 -12.29 -15.94
C GLN A 145 8.16 -12.63 -17.04
N ALA A 146 7.49 -11.63 -17.61
CA ALA A 146 6.54 -11.82 -18.70
C ALA A 146 7.21 -12.34 -19.97
N GLU A 147 8.35 -11.77 -20.36
CA GLU A 147 9.12 -12.21 -21.52
C GLU A 147 9.71 -13.61 -21.32
N LEU A 148 10.20 -13.92 -20.12
CA LEU A 148 10.67 -15.27 -19.78
C LEU A 148 9.54 -16.28 -19.92
N GLU A 149 8.36 -15.99 -19.36
CA GLU A 149 7.19 -16.85 -19.49
C GLU A 149 6.79 -17.05 -20.95
N ARG A 150 6.74 -15.98 -21.74
CA ARG A 150 6.44 -16.07 -23.18
C ARG A 150 7.43 -16.97 -23.90
N ASN A 151 8.74 -16.77 -23.68
CA ASN A 151 9.78 -17.55 -24.32
C ASN A 151 9.73 -19.04 -23.90
N VAL A 152 9.49 -19.32 -22.62
CA VAL A 152 9.37 -20.70 -22.09
C VAL A 152 8.13 -21.40 -22.65
N ARG A 153 6.99 -20.72 -22.71
CA ARG A 153 5.76 -21.26 -23.32
C ARG A 153 5.94 -21.51 -24.82
N ALA A 154 6.63 -20.63 -25.53
CA ALA A 154 6.94 -20.80 -26.95
C ALA A 154 7.82 -22.04 -27.22
N LEU A 155 8.60 -22.48 -26.23
CA LEU A 155 9.34 -23.74 -26.29
C LEU A 155 8.49 -24.98 -26.02
N GLY A 156 7.19 -24.82 -25.70
CA GLY A 156 6.24 -25.91 -25.46
C GLY A 156 6.08 -26.32 -24.00
N TYR A 157 6.69 -25.60 -23.05
CA TYR A 157 6.55 -25.90 -21.63
C TYR A 157 5.22 -25.43 -21.05
N ALA A 158 4.55 -26.33 -20.34
CA ALA A 158 3.50 -25.94 -19.41
C ALA A 158 4.13 -25.29 -18.17
N VAL A 159 3.58 -24.16 -17.73
CA VAL A 159 4.04 -23.42 -16.56
C VAL A 159 2.93 -23.29 -15.52
N ARG A 160 3.31 -23.32 -14.24
CA ARG A 160 2.47 -22.94 -13.11
C ARG A 160 2.97 -21.62 -12.52
N HIS A 161 2.08 -20.84 -11.94
CA HIS A 161 2.46 -19.60 -11.26
C HIS A 161 2.65 -19.85 -9.77
N GLU A 162 3.77 -19.36 -9.21
CA GLU A 162 4.03 -19.34 -7.78
C GLU A 162 4.34 -17.90 -7.34
N LYS A 163 3.37 -17.24 -6.69
CA LYS A 163 3.43 -15.85 -6.17
C LYS A 163 3.84 -14.80 -7.23
N SER A 164 5.14 -14.64 -7.48
CA SER A 164 5.71 -13.59 -8.35
C SER A 164 6.40 -14.10 -9.60
N HIS A 165 6.56 -15.41 -9.75
CA HIS A 165 7.28 -16.03 -10.87
C HIS A 165 6.54 -17.25 -11.38
N ILE A 166 7.06 -17.82 -12.47
CA ILE A 166 6.60 -19.08 -13.03
C ILE A 166 7.53 -20.22 -12.63
N GLU A 167 6.99 -21.43 -12.54
CA GLU A 167 7.75 -22.67 -12.46
C GLU A 167 7.22 -23.65 -13.53
N LEU A 168 8.05 -24.54 -14.04
CA LEU A 168 7.67 -25.59 -14.99
C LEU A 168 6.73 -26.58 -14.31
N ALA A 169 5.60 -26.88 -14.95
CA ALA A 169 4.51 -27.62 -14.33
C ALA A 169 4.91 -29.05 -13.92
N HIS A 170 5.83 -29.69 -14.66
CA HIS A 170 6.27 -31.07 -14.40
C HIS A 170 7.32 -31.21 -13.30
N ILE A 171 8.00 -30.14 -12.90
CA ILE A 171 8.98 -30.18 -11.81
C ILE A 171 8.28 -29.84 -10.50
N SER A 172 8.13 -30.79 -9.58
CA SER A 172 7.37 -30.60 -8.34
C SER A 172 8.02 -29.61 -7.37
N ARG A 173 7.23 -29.09 -6.42
CA ARG A 173 7.74 -28.19 -5.37
C ARG A 173 8.79 -28.88 -4.48
N GLU A 174 8.58 -30.16 -4.15
CA GLU A 174 9.54 -30.94 -3.37
C GLU A 174 10.89 -31.08 -4.09
N GLN A 175 10.87 -31.24 -5.41
CA GLN A 175 12.09 -31.29 -6.24
C GLN A 175 12.81 -29.93 -6.26
N ILE A 176 12.06 -28.83 -6.35
CA ILE A 176 12.59 -27.46 -6.24
C ILE A 176 13.25 -27.26 -4.86
N GLU A 177 12.56 -27.64 -3.79
CA GLU A 177 13.03 -27.49 -2.41
C GLU A 177 14.28 -28.35 -2.14
N PHE A 178 14.36 -29.56 -2.71
CA PHE A 178 15.54 -30.44 -2.63
C PHE A 178 16.80 -29.80 -3.21
N PHE A 179 16.68 -29.13 -4.37
CA PHE A 179 17.78 -28.38 -4.99
C PHE A 179 17.89 -26.94 -4.47
N SER A 180 17.16 -26.59 -3.43
CA SER A 180 17.21 -25.30 -2.78
C SER A 180 17.67 -25.47 -1.34
N LYS A 181 18.73 -26.25 -1.11
CA LYS A 181 19.27 -26.65 0.21
C LYS A 181 19.57 -25.44 1.08
N ARG A 182 20.03 -24.35 0.47
CA ARG A 182 20.21 -23.06 1.14
C ARG A 182 18.89 -22.46 1.62
N SER A 183 17.88 -22.48 0.77
CA SER A 183 16.56 -21.95 1.06
C SER A 183 15.82 -22.75 2.12
N THR A 184 15.96 -24.07 2.10
CA THR A 184 15.40 -25.00 3.08
C THR A 184 16.20 -24.99 4.38
N GLY A 185 17.53 -24.87 4.35
CA GLY A 185 18.35 -24.65 5.55
C GLY A 185 18.01 -23.34 6.26
N ILE A 186 17.86 -22.25 5.51
CA ILE A 186 17.35 -20.98 6.04
C ILE A 186 15.93 -21.17 6.60
N ALA A 187 15.01 -21.80 5.88
CA ALA A 187 13.65 -22.02 6.35
C ALA A 187 13.56 -22.93 7.59
N ALA A 188 14.39 -23.97 7.68
CA ALA A 188 14.45 -24.88 8.81
C ALA A 188 15.04 -24.20 10.04
N GLU A 189 16.08 -23.39 9.88
CA GLU A 189 16.67 -22.64 10.97
C GLU A 189 15.76 -21.48 11.44
N LEU A 190 15.00 -20.88 10.53
CA LEU A 190 13.90 -19.98 10.88
C LEU A 190 12.80 -20.72 11.65
N SER A 191 12.38 -21.89 11.17
CA SER A 191 11.34 -22.69 11.81
C SER A 191 11.75 -23.21 13.19
N ALA A 192 13.03 -23.57 13.37
CA ALA A 192 13.60 -23.95 14.66
C ALA A 192 13.62 -22.78 15.64
N ARG A 193 13.74 -21.55 15.12
CA ARG A 193 13.60 -20.29 15.86
C ARG A 193 12.16 -19.79 15.95
N GLY A 194 11.18 -20.64 15.60
CA GLY A 194 9.75 -20.36 15.76
C GLY A 194 9.14 -19.42 14.70
N THR A 195 9.83 -19.12 13.61
CA THR A 195 9.36 -18.18 12.57
C THR A 195 9.43 -18.79 11.16
N SER A 196 8.64 -18.31 10.20
CA SER A 196 8.69 -18.78 8.81
C SER A 196 9.55 -17.87 7.93
N ARG A 197 9.92 -18.32 6.72
CA ARG A 197 10.68 -17.47 5.78
C ARG A 197 9.90 -16.22 5.35
N GLU A 198 8.58 -16.30 5.29
CA GLU A 198 7.71 -15.17 4.99
C GLU A 198 7.65 -14.15 6.14
N GLU A 199 7.67 -14.62 7.39
CA GLU A 199 7.50 -13.79 8.59
C GLU A 199 8.82 -13.28 9.17
N ALA A 200 9.92 -13.98 8.89
CA ALA A 200 11.22 -13.67 9.45
C ALA A 200 11.76 -12.30 9.00
N PRO A 201 12.25 -11.47 9.94
CA PRO A 201 13.01 -10.26 9.63
C PRO A 201 14.11 -10.58 8.62
N HIS A 202 14.28 -9.75 7.61
CA HIS A 202 15.29 -9.99 6.58
C HIS A 202 16.70 -10.14 7.18
N ALA A 203 16.99 -9.38 8.25
CA ALA A 203 18.21 -9.53 9.03
C ALA A 203 18.36 -10.88 9.73
N LEU A 204 17.28 -11.52 10.20
CA LEU A 204 17.34 -12.87 10.77
C LEU A 204 17.61 -13.91 9.69
N ARG A 205 16.91 -13.81 8.55
CA ARG A 205 17.14 -14.65 7.36
C ARG A 205 18.60 -14.57 6.90
N GLN A 206 19.18 -13.39 7.01
CA GLN A 206 20.55 -13.14 6.63
C GLN A 206 21.56 -13.39 7.77
N GLY A 207 21.18 -13.28 9.03
CA GLY A 207 22.00 -13.66 10.19
C GLY A 207 22.27 -15.16 10.17
N ILE A 208 21.26 -15.95 9.79
CA ILE A 208 21.41 -17.37 9.44
C ILE A 208 22.32 -17.53 8.21
N THR A 209 22.15 -16.69 7.18
CA THR A 209 23.01 -16.70 5.98
C THR A 209 24.48 -16.35 6.29
N LEU A 210 24.74 -15.50 7.29
CA LEU A 210 26.06 -15.01 7.70
C LEU A 210 26.71 -15.90 8.77
N ALA A 211 25.92 -16.56 9.61
CA ALA A 211 26.40 -17.52 10.60
C ALA A 211 26.99 -18.77 9.93
N ASN A 212 26.42 -19.17 8.79
CA ASN A 212 26.93 -20.26 7.96
C ASN A 212 28.14 -19.86 7.07
N ARG A 213 28.92 -18.85 7.48
CA ARG A 213 30.05 -18.32 6.71
C ARG A 213 31.33 -19.08 7.01
N GLN A 214 31.75 -19.99 6.11
CA GLN A 214 33.11 -20.56 6.14
C GLN A 214 33.75 -20.78 4.75
N GLN A 215 35.09 -20.90 4.80
CA GLN A 215 36.07 -20.81 3.71
C GLN A 215 35.93 -21.88 2.62
N LYS A 216 36.29 -21.45 1.39
CA LYS A 216 36.61 -22.25 0.19
C LYS A 216 36.25 -23.73 0.27
N THR A 217 35.04 -24.06 -0.21
CA THR A 217 34.70 -25.41 -0.66
C THR A 217 35.72 -25.84 -1.74
N GLN A 218 35.99 -27.15 -1.86
CA GLN A 218 36.77 -27.74 -2.94
C GLN A 218 36.49 -27.05 -4.28
N GLU A 219 37.54 -26.66 -5.02
CA GLU A 219 37.43 -26.18 -6.39
C GLU A 219 36.91 -27.32 -7.29
N LEU A 220 35.60 -27.54 -7.28
CA LEU A 220 34.94 -28.48 -8.17
C LEU A 220 34.95 -27.89 -9.57
N SER A 221 35.42 -28.67 -10.54
CA SER A 221 35.30 -28.29 -11.94
C SER A 221 33.81 -28.19 -12.33
N ARG A 222 33.48 -27.34 -13.32
CA ARG A 222 32.10 -27.23 -13.85
C ARG A 222 31.55 -28.60 -14.24
N THR A 223 32.38 -29.47 -14.82
CA THR A 223 32.03 -30.82 -15.22
C THR A 223 31.71 -31.75 -14.05
N ASP A 224 32.45 -31.65 -12.95
CA ASP A 224 32.19 -32.47 -11.76
C ASP A 224 30.94 -31.98 -11.01
N LEU A 225 30.72 -30.67 -10.97
CA LEU A 225 29.54 -30.08 -10.36
C LEU A 225 28.24 -30.48 -11.09
N HIS A 226 28.25 -30.38 -12.43
CA HIS A 226 27.13 -30.84 -13.26
C HIS A 226 26.88 -32.35 -13.15
N ARG A 227 27.92 -33.17 -12.93
CA ARG A 227 27.77 -34.60 -12.66
C ARG A 227 27.06 -34.84 -11.33
N GLN A 228 27.52 -34.18 -10.26
CA GLN A 228 26.90 -34.30 -8.94
C GLN A 228 25.42 -33.87 -8.94
N TRP A 229 25.06 -32.83 -9.70
CA TRP A 229 23.66 -32.44 -9.83
C TRP A 229 22.81 -33.49 -10.55
N ARG A 230 23.33 -34.09 -11.63
CA ARG A 230 22.65 -35.18 -12.35
C ARG A 230 22.46 -36.41 -11.46
N ASP A 231 23.49 -36.79 -10.70
CA ASP A 231 23.42 -37.92 -9.78
C ASP A 231 22.39 -37.65 -8.66
N ALA A 232 22.38 -36.44 -8.11
CA ALA A 232 21.41 -36.03 -7.09
C ALA A 232 19.96 -36.01 -7.63
N ALA A 233 19.76 -35.56 -8.88
CA ALA A 233 18.45 -35.53 -9.51
C ALA A 233 17.93 -36.95 -9.81
N ALA A 234 18.81 -37.85 -10.24
CA ALA A 234 18.50 -39.27 -10.40
C ALA A 234 18.10 -39.92 -9.06
N GLY A 235 18.78 -39.54 -7.97
CA GLY A 235 18.48 -40.04 -6.61
C GLY A 235 17.06 -39.75 -6.11
N ILE A 236 16.45 -38.64 -6.56
CA ILE A 236 15.06 -38.28 -6.27
C ILE A 236 14.10 -38.55 -7.45
N ARG A 237 14.54 -39.32 -8.44
CA ARG A 237 13.76 -39.73 -9.62
C ARG A 237 13.16 -38.56 -10.40
N MET A 238 13.89 -37.45 -10.53
CA MET A 238 13.48 -36.35 -11.39
C MET A 238 13.45 -36.78 -12.86
N GLN A 239 12.41 -36.37 -13.58
CA GLN A 239 12.23 -36.62 -15.00
C GLN A 239 12.39 -35.32 -15.78
N PHE A 240 13.29 -35.31 -16.76
CA PHE A 240 13.53 -34.17 -17.65
C PHE A 240 13.09 -34.46 -19.10
N ASP A 241 12.73 -35.71 -19.40
CA ASP A 241 12.32 -36.21 -20.72
C ASP A 241 10.83 -35.92 -20.97
N HIS A 242 10.49 -34.65 -21.22
CA HIS A 242 9.19 -34.32 -21.79
C HIS A 242 9.29 -34.21 -23.32
N ALA A 243 8.55 -35.06 -24.03
CA ALA A 243 8.51 -35.07 -25.49
C ALA A 243 7.91 -33.76 -26.04
N TRP A 244 8.69 -33.05 -26.85
CA TRP A 244 8.33 -31.76 -27.45
C TRP A 244 7.44 -31.97 -28.67
N GLN A 245 6.25 -31.38 -28.68
CA GLN A 245 5.61 -31.02 -29.94
C GLN A 245 5.97 -29.57 -30.23
N GLN A 246 6.77 -29.34 -31.28
CA GLN A 246 6.90 -28.01 -31.87
C GLN A 246 5.51 -27.61 -32.38
N ALA A 247 4.85 -26.70 -31.68
CA ALA A 247 3.82 -25.90 -32.31
C ALA A 247 4.56 -24.85 -33.13
N ASP A 248 4.58 -25.02 -34.46
CA ASP A 248 4.95 -23.96 -35.40
C ASP A 248 3.89 -22.85 -35.28
N ILE A 249 4.07 -21.95 -34.30
CA ILE A 249 3.18 -20.80 -34.13
C ILE A 249 3.72 -19.68 -35.02
N GLN A 250 3.34 -19.70 -36.28
CA GLN A 250 3.34 -18.50 -37.12
C GLN A 250 2.39 -17.47 -36.46
N PRO A 251 2.79 -16.22 -36.23
CA PRO A 251 1.86 -15.20 -35.73
C PRO A 251 0.78 -14.95 -36.79
N THR A 252 -0.40 -15.52 -36.58
CA THR A 252 -1.59 -15.22 -37.39
C THR A 252 -2.27 -13.96 -36.85
N LYS A 253 -3.07 -13.27 -37.67
CA LYS A 253 -3.90 -12.13 -37.24
C LYS A 253 -4.79 -12.43 -36.02
N GLU A 254 -5.13 -13.70 -35.80
CA GLU A 254 -5.91 -14.16 -34.66
C GLU A 254 -5.10 -14.13 -33.34
N LEU A 255 -3.79 -14.39 -33.38
CA LEU A 255 -2.90 -14.26 -32.23
C LEU A 255 -2.68 -12.80 -31.83
N GLU A 256 -2.56 -11.89 -32.80
CA GLU A 256 -2.45 -10.44 -32.54
C GLU A 256 -3.73 -9.90 -31.86
N HIS A 257 -4.90 -10.23 -32.41
CA HIS A 257 -6.17 -9.81 -31.80
C HIS A 257 -6.36 -10.36 -30.38
N ARG A 258 -5.92 -11.60 -30.12
CA ARG A 258 -5.91 -12.19 -28.77
C ARG A 258 -4.94 -11.47 -27.83
N SER A 259 -3.78 -11.02 -28.32
CA SER A 259 -2.84 -10.22 -27.53
C SER A 259 -3.45 -8.89 -27.09
N ASP A 260 -4.13 -8.17 -27.99
CA ASP A 260 -4.79 -6.90 -27.69
C ASP A 260 -5.90 -7.06 -26.64
N LEU A 261 -6.72 -8.10 -26.77
CA LEU A 261 -7.76 -8.41 -25.79
C LEU A 261 -7.17 -8.73 -24.41
N VAL A 262 -6.06 -9.47 -24.36
CA VAL A 262 -5.34 -9.76 -23.11
C VAL A 262 -4.74 -8.48 -22.52
N ALA A 263 -4.15 -7.62 -23.34
CA ALA A 263 -3.61 -6.32 -22.90
C ALA A 263 -4.71 -5.44 -22.29
N GLN A 264 -5.87 -5.32 -22.93
CA GLN A 264 -7.01 -4.58 -22.41
C GLN A 264 -7.56 -5.19 -21.11
N ALA A 265 -7.72 -6.51 -21.05
CA ALA A 265 -8.19 -7.19 -19.85
C ALA A 265 -7.22 -7.01 -18.66
N SER A 266 -5.91 -7.06 -18.94
CA SER A 266 -4.86 -6.93 -17.94
C SER A 266 -4.72 -5.50 -17.44
N LEU A 267 -4.85 -4.51 -18.34
CA LEU A 267 -4.94 -3.10 -17.98
C LEU A 267 -6.18 -2.84 -17.11
N ASN A 268 -7.35 -3.36 -17.51
CA ASN A 268 -8.58 -3.21 -16.73
C ASN A 268 -8.45 -3.81 -15.32
N TRP A 269 -7.82 -4.99 -15.22
CA TRP A 269 -7.52 -5.60 -13.92
C TRP A 269 -6.56 -4.73 -13.10
N ALA A 270 -5.48 -4.22 -13.70
CA ALA A 270 -4.52 -3.36 -13.01
C ALA A 270 -5.16 -2.05 -12.52
N ILE A 271 -6.02 -1.43 -13.34
CA ILE A 271 -6.82 -0.27 -12.94
C ILE A 271 -7.72 -0.61 -11.77
N GLN A 272 -8.45 -1.74 -11.81
CA GLN A 272 -9.33 -2.15 -10.70
C GLN A 272 -8.54 -2.41 -9.42
N HIS A 273 -7.38 -3.07 -9.52
CA HIS A 273 -6.48 -3.34 -8.40
C HIS A 273 -5.99 -2.03 -7.74
N LEU A 274 -5.45 -1.11 -8.53
CA LEU A 274 -4.90 0.15 -8.02
C LEU A 274 -6.00 1.10 -7.54
N ALA A 275 -7.12 1.20 -8.26
CA ALA A 275 -8.23 2.09 -7.94
C ALA A 275 -8.95 1.74 -6.62
N GLU A 276 -8.69 0.56 -6.04
CA GLU A 276 -9.16 0.26 -4.69
C GLU A 276 -8.51 1.15 -3.63
N ARG A 277 -7.23 1.51 -3.79
CA ARG A 277 -6.45 2.28 -2.79
C ARG A 277 -6.07 3.68 -3.27
N GLU A 278 -5.98 3.90 -4.57
CA GLU A 278 -5.47 5.14 -5.17
C GLU A 278 -6.47 5.75 -6.16
N SER A 279 -6.77 7.05 -6.06
CA SER A 279 -7.56 7.73 -7.12
C SER A 279 -6.69 8.08 -8.33
N VAL A 280 -5.39 8.28 -8.10
CA VAL A 280 -4.38 8.71 -9.07
C VAL A 280 -3.28 7.66 -9.10
N MET A 281 -3.08 7.06 -10.26
CA MET A 281 -2.20 5.92 -10.51
C MET A 281 -1.01 6.37 -11.37
N PRO A 282 0.24 6.24 -10.89
CA PRO A 282 1.43 6.49 -11.72
C PRO A 282 1.54 5.49 -12.88
N LEU A 283 2.08 5.93 -14.03
CA LEU A 283 2.31 5.05 -15.18
C LEU A 283 3.10 3.78 -14.81
N ALA A 284 4.14 3.93 -13.98
CA ALA A 284 4.99 2.82 -13.58
C ALA A 284 4.22 1.74 -12.84
N ASP A 285 3.33 2.11 -11.91
CA ASP A 285 2.52 1.13 -11.17
C ASP A 285 1.44 0.50 -12.07
N LEU A 286 0.85 1.25 -13.00
CA LEU A 286 -0.07 0.69 -14.00
C LEU A 286 0.61 -0.35 -14.90
N LEU A 287 1.77 0.00 -15.48
CA LEU A 287 2.53 -0.90 -16.34
C LEU A 287 3.01 -2.12 -15.57
N GLN A 288 3.57 -1.93 -14.37
CA GLN A 288 4.03 -3.05 -13.54
C GLN A 288 2.91 -4.07 -13.31
N ASN A 289 1.75 -3.61 -12.84
CA ASN A 289 0.64 -4.50 -12.50
C ASN A 289 0.00 -5.13 -13.74
N ALA A 290 -0.17 -4.37 -14.83
CA ALA A 290 -0.75 -4.88 -16.06
C ALA A 290 0.15 -5.93 -16.73
N VAL A 291 1.46 -5.66 -16.87
CA VAL A 291 2.42 -6.60 -17.46
C VAL A 291 2.52 -7.86 -16.60
N ARG A 292 2.65 -7.70 -15.28
CA ARG A 292 2.70 -8.84 -14.36
C ARG A 292 1.43 -9.69 -14.42
N HIS A 293 0.27 -9.06 -14.53
CA HIS A 293 -1.02 -9.75 -14.63
C HIS A 293 -1.17 -10.49 -15.96
N ALA A 294 -0.79 -9.87 -17.07
CA ALA A 294 -0.82 -10.51 -18.38
C ALA A 294 0.13 -11.71 -18.47
N GLY A 295 1.26 -11.64 -17.77
CA GLY A 295 2.32 -12.64 -17.87
C GLY A 295 2.82 -12.75 -19.31
N GLY A 296 3.17 -13.96 -19.75
CA GLY A 296 3.68 -14.23 -21.10
C GLY A 296 2.66 -14.17 -22.24
N HIS A 297 1.44 -13.66 -22.02
CA HIS A 297 0.34 -13.67 -23.00
C HIS A 297 0.22 -12.37 -23.82
N THR A 298 0.91 -11.30 -23.44
CA THR A 298 0.99 -10.04 -24.19
C THR A 298 2.31 -9.34 -23.89
N ASP A 299 2.62 -8.24 -24.57
CA ASP A 299 3.85 -7.45 -24.37
C ASP A 299 3.53 -6.06 -23.83
N ILE A 300 4.58 -5.37 -23.39
CA ILE A 300 4.45 -4.03 -22.85
C ILE A 300 3.92 -3.03 -23.89
N THR A 301 4.23 -3.22 -25.17
CA THR A 301 3.80 -2.32 -26.26
C THR A 301 2.30 -2.39 -26.47
N ALA A 302 1.71 -3.59 -26.47
CA ALA A 302 0.27 -3.80 -26.53
C ALA A 302 -0.44 -3.17 -25.31
N ILE A 303 0.15 -3.30 -24.11
CA ILE A 303 -0.38 -2.66 -22.89
C ILE A 303 -0.31 -1.12 -22.98
N GLN A 304 0.80 -0.55 -23.45
CA GLN A 304 0.93 0.89 -23.68
C GLN A 304 -0.10 1.40 -24.69
N THR A 305 -0.35 0.63 -25.76
CA THR A 305 -1.37 0.93 -26.76
C THR A 305 -2.78 0.87 -26.15
N ALA A 306 -3.06 -0.11 -25.29
CA ALA A 306 -4.32 -0.20 -24.55
C ALA A 306 -4.51 0.99 -23.59
N ILE A 307 -3.45 1.48 -22.93
CA ILE A 307 -3.50 2.69 -22.10
C ILE A 307 -3.89 3.89 -22.97
N GLN A 308 -3.22 4.08 -24.11
CA GLN A 308 -3.49 5.20 -25.01
C GLN A 308 -4.94 5.14 -25.53
N SER A 309 -5.42 3.97 -25.94
CA SER A 309 -6.82 3.78 -26.36
C SER A 309 -7.84 4.13 -25.25
N GLN A 310 -7.55 3.80 -23.99
CA GLN A 310 -8.42 4.19 -22.88
C GLN A 310 -8.36 5.69 -22.57
N VAL A 311 -7.23 6.35 -22.82
CA VAL A 311 -7.11 7.81 -22.76
C VAL A 311 -7.92 8.47 -23.86
N ASP A 312 -7.79 7.98 -25.11
CA ASP A 312 -8.48 8.54 -26.28
C ASP A 312 -10.00 8.37 -26.18
N SER A 313 -10.47 7.24 -25.63
CA SER A 313 -11.91 7.04 -25.34
C SER A 313 -12.42 7.86 -24.14
N GLY A 314 -11.53 8.50 -23.38
CA GLY A 314 -11.87 9.25 -22.17
C GLY A 314 -12.19 8.39 -20.95
N THR A 315 -12.04 7.06 -21.02
CA THR A 315 -12.20 6.13 -19.88
C THR A 315 -11.14 6.39 -18.80
N LEU A 316 -9.91 6.69 -19.25
CA LEU A 316 -8.78 7.04 -18.42
C LEU A 316 -8.43 8.53 -18.64
N ILE A 317 -8.31 9.29 -17.56
CA ILE A 317 -7.89 10.68 -17.57
C ILE A 317 -6.39 10.70 -17.36
N ARG A 318 -5.64 11.19 -18.34
CA ARG A 318 -4.20 11.43 -18.22
C ARG A 318 -3.95 12.82 -17.67
N GLU A 319 -3.07 12.92 -16.69
CA GLU A 319 -2.59 14.20 -16.18
C GLU A 319 -1.92 15.03 -17.27
N ALA A 320 -2.18 16.33 -17.29
CA ALA A 320 -1.43 17.26 -18.12
C ALA A 320 0.09 17.14 -17.81
N PRO A 321 0.98 17.29 -18.81
CA PRO A 321 2.42 17.21 -18.58
C PRO A 321 2.89 18.19 -17.49
N HIS A 322 3.40 17.66 -16.38
CA HIS A 322 4.01 18.43 -15.31
C HIS A 322 5.51 18.40 -15.45
N TYR A 323 6.15 19.52 -15.14
CA TYR A 323 7.58 19.66 -15.23
C TYR A 323 8.18 20.10 -13.90
N ARG A 324 9.35 19.57 -13.57
CA ARG A 324 10.15 19.94 -12.40
C ARG A 324 11.41 20.68 -12.82
N SER A 325 11.79 21.71 -12.05
CA SER A 325 13.06 22.38 -12.23
C SER A 325 14.24 21.48 -11.91
N THR A 326 15.25 21.47 -12.80
CA THR A 326 16.53 20.77 -12.55
C THR A 326 17.47 21.53 -11.62
N GLN A 327 17.12 22.76 -11.24
CA GLN A 327 17.88 23.60 -10.30
C GLN A 327 17.37 23.50 -8.87
N ASP A 328 16.05 23.32 -8.72
CA ASP A 328 15.40 23.09 -7.44
C ASP A 328 14.58 21.81 -7.53
N MET A 329 15.20 20.71 -7.11
CA MET A 329 14.56 19.41 -7.14
C MET A 329 13.48 19.23 -6.07
N GLN A 330 13.47 20.09 -5.05
CA GLN A 330 12.42 20.09 -4.03
C GLN A 330 11.19 20.87 -4.48
N SER A 331 11.32 21.69 -5.53
CA SER A 331 10.17 22.41 -6.12
C SER A 331 9.04 21.46 -6.52
N ARG A 332 7.81 21.92 -6.33
CA ARG A 332 6.61 21.18 -6.76
C ARG A 332 6.58 21.16 -8.30
N PRO A 333 6.34 20.00 -8.93
CA PRO A 333 6.09 19.96 -10.37
C PRO A 333 4.85 20.77 -10.74
N MET A 334 4.91 21.49 -11.85
CA MET A 334 3.81 22.32 -12.35
C MET A 334 3.59 22.07 -13.84
N ALA A 335 2.35 22.23 -14.29
CA ALA A 335 2.04 22.31 -15.71
C ALA A 335 2.74 23.51 -16.36
N ARG A 336 2.80 23.50 -17.69
CA ARG A 336 3.38 24.58 -18.52
C ARG A 336 2.83 25.96 -18.13
N GLU A 337 1.51 26.06 -17.97
CA GLU A 337 0.81 27.29 -17.61
C GLU A 337 1.12 27.75 -16.17
N GLY A 338 1.32 26.78 -15.26
CA GLY A 338 1.73 27.06 -13.88
C GLY A 338 3.13 27.67 -13.82
N TRP A 339 4.08 27.11 -14.57
CA TRP A 339 5.41 27.71 -14.73
C TRP A 339 5.35 29.09 -15.38
N ALA A 340 4.47 29.29 -16.35
CA ALA A 340 4.30 30.62 -16.97
C ALA A 340 3.77 31.62 -15.95
N THR A 341 2.80 31.24 -15.12
CA THR A 341 2.29 32.08 -14.01
C THR A 341 3.40 32.47 -13.05
N GLU A 342 4.30 31.54 -12.71
CA GLU A 342 5.46 31.82 -11.85
C GLU A 342 6.44 32.80 -12.52
N VAL A 343 6.68 32.64 -13.83
CA VAL A 343 7.50 33.58 -14.61
C VAL A 343 6.87 34.97 -14.65
N ILE A 344 5.55 35.07 -14.84
CA ILE A 344 4.81 36.34 -14.79
C ILE A 344 4.95 36.96 -13.39
N ARG A 345 4.75 36.19 -12.32
CA ARG A 345 4.88 36.68 -10.94
C ARG A 345 6.27 37.22 -10.65
N LEU A 346 7.31 36.53 -11.13
CA LEU A 346 8.71 36.88 -10.84
C LEU A 346 9.27 37.98 -11.75
N ARG A 347 8.76 38.12 -12.99
CA ARG A 347 9.35 38.99 -14.01
C ARG A 347 8.40 40.00 -14.63
N GLY A 348 7.11 39.96 -14.32
CA GLY A 348 6.09 40.87 -14.88
C GLY A 348 5.92 40.76 -16.39
N LEU A 349 6.22 39.60 -16.99
CA LEU A 349 6.16 39.42 -18.45
C LEU A 349 4.71 39.17 -18.93
N PRO A 350 4.39 39.49 -20.20
CA PRO A 350 3.15 39.05 -20.83
C PRO A 350 3.02 37.52 -20.86
N GLN A 351 1.79 37.01 -20.84
CA GLN A 351 1.51 35.57 -20.75
C GLN A 351 2.16 34.77 -21.89
N ASP A 352 2.04 35.22 -23.13
CA ASP A 352 2.61 34.52 -24.29
C ASP A 352 4.14 34.44 -24.22
N THR A 353 4.81 35.53 -23.83
CA THR A 353 6.26 35.58 -23.64
C THR A 353 6.69 34.63 -22.51
N ALA A 354 5.92 34.58 -21.41
CA ALA A 354 6.20 33.67 -20.30
C ALA A 354 6.07 32.20 -20.72
N LEU A 355 5.04 31.86 -21.50
CA LEU A 355 4.84 30.51 -22.04
C LEU A 355 5.98 30.10 -22.99
N GLN A 356 6.42 30.99 -23.88
CA GLN A 356 7.57 30.75 -24.77
C GLN A 356 8.88 30.49 -23.98
N LEU A 357 9.11 31.23 -22.88
CA LEU A 357 10.27 31.00 -22.02
C LEU A 357 10.21 29.65 -21.31
N VAL A 358 9.02 29.20 -20.94
CA VAL A 358 8.80 27.86 -20.36
C VAL A 358 9.06 26.78 -21.42
N ASP A 359 8.56 26.94 -22.64
CA ASP A 359 8.83 26.01 -23.75
C ASP A 359 10.33 25.90 -24.04
N GLN A 360 11.03 27.03 -24.06
CA GLN A 360 12.47 27.05 -24.20
C GLN A 360 13.17 26.34 -23.03
N ALA A 361 12.69 26.52 -21.80
CA ALA A 361 13.24 25.83 -20.64
C ALA A 361 13.02 24.31 -20.67
N ILE A 362 11.88 23.86 -21.20
CA ILE A 362 11.58 22.43 -21.43
C ILE A 362 12.51 21.88 -22.50
N ALA A 363 12.57 22.53 -23.67
CA ALA A 363 13.42 22.10 -24.79
C ALA A 363 14.91 22.06 -24.42
N GLU A 364 15.36 22.95 -23.55
CA GLU A 364 16.74 22.98 -23.04
C GLU A 364 17.01 22.01 -21.88
N GLY A 365 16.01 21.26 -21.41
CA GLY A 365 16.16 20.33 -20.27
C GLY A 365 16.36 21.01 -18.92
N ARG A 366 15.95 22.28 -18.77
CA ARG A 366 15.89 22.98 -17.48
C ARG A 366 14.63 22.62 -16.69
N LEU A 367 13.58 22.19 -17.39
CA LEU A 367 12.34 21.67 -16.86
C LEU A 367 12.18 20.22 -17.35
N LEU A 368 12.21 19.26 -16.42
CA LEU A 368 12.06 17.83 -16.70
C LEU A 368 10.62 17.38 -16.54
N MET A 369 10.10 16.68 -17.54
CA MET A 369 8.76 16.11 -17.47
C MET A 369 8.71 15.01 -16.41
N GLU A 370 7.72 15.09 -15.53
CA GLU A 370 7.40 14.04 -14.58
C GLU A 370 6.71 12.87 -15.28
N SER A 371 6.85 11.68 -14.70
CA SER A 371 6.10 10.51 -15.18
C SER A 371 4.60 10.80 -15.13
N PRO A 372 3.85 10.49 -16.21
CA PRO A 372 2.43 10.80 -16.25
C PRO A 372 1.67 9.99 -15.21
N ARG A 373 0.63 10.62 -14.65
CA ARG A 373 -0.32 9.98 -13.74
C ARG A 373 -1.68 9.88 -14.41
N TYR A 374 -2.47 8.92 -13.97
CA TYR A 374 -3.76 8.60 -14.55
C TYR A 374 -4.83 8.46 -13.48
N ALA A 375 -6.07 8.80 -13.81
CA ALA A 375 -7.22 8.53 -12.96
C ALA A 375 -8.36 7.98 -13.82
N THR A 376 -9.26 7.20 -13.22
CA THR A 376 -10.44 6.73 -13.97
C THR A 376 -11.47 7.85 -14.08
N ARG A 377 -12.20 7.91 -15.19
CA ARG A 377 -13.35 8.81 -15.34
C ARG A 377 -14.39 8.58 -14.24
N LYS A 378 -14.62 7.33 -13.85
CA LYS A 378 -15.50 6.96 -12.74
C LYS A 378 -15.10 7.60 -11.41
N SER A 379 -13.80 7.65 -11.10
CA SER A 379 -13.29 8.31 -9.89
C SER A 379 -13.56 9.82 -9.94
N PHE A 380 -13.28 10.45 -11.09
CA PHE A 380 -13.55 11.87 -11.32
C PHE A 380 -15.04 12.22 -11.19
N GLU A 381 -15.92 11.40 -11.75
CA GLU A 381 -17.37 11.60 -11.65
C GLU A 381 -17.89 11.44 -10.22
N ALA A 382 -17.34 10.49 -9.44
CA ALA A 382 -17.70 10.34 -8.02
C ALA A 382 -17.27 11.57 -7.20
N GLU A 383 -16.06 12.09 -7.43
CA GLU A 383 -15.59 13.33 -6.81
C GLU A 383 -16.49 14.52 -7.20
N SER A 384 -16.87 14.60 -8.49
CA SER A 384 -17.75 15.67 -9.00
C SER A 384 -19.16 15.62 -8.41
N ARG A 385 -19.74 14.42 -8.26
CA ARG A 385 -21.06 14.24 -7.64
C ARG A 385 -21.07 14.64 -6.17
N ILE A 386 -20.02 14.34 -5.41
CA ILE A 386 -19.90 14.78 -4.01
C ILE A 386 -19.90 16.30 -3.92
N LEU A 387 -19.13 16.99 -4.77
CA LEU A 387 -19.08 18.46 -4.79
C LEU A 387 -20.40 19.06 -5.24
N ALA A 388 -21.04 18.48 -6.27
CA ALA A 388 -22.34 18.92 -6.73
C ALA A 388 -23.43 18.74 -5.65
N ALA A 389 -23.37 17.65 -4.89
CA ALA A 389 -24.26 17.40 -3.76
C ALA A 389 -24.11 18.49 -2.68
N GLU A 390 -22.89 18.82 -2.27
CA GLU A 390 -22.63 19.91 -1.31
C GLU A 390 -23.12 21.26 -1.85
N GLN A 391 -22.79 21.59 -3.09
CA GLN A 391 -23.18 22.85 -3.70
C GLN A 391 -24.71 23.00 -3.81
N ALA A 392 -25.42 21.92 -4.16
CA ALA A 392 -26.88 21.88 -4.19
C ALA A 392 -27.50 21.94 -2.79
N GLY A 393 -26.78 21.52 -1.76
CA GLY A 393 -27.21 21.55 -0.36
C GLY A 393 -27.12 22.93 0.30
N ARG A 394 -26.45 23.91 -0.31
CA ARG A 394 -26.28 25.25 0.26
C ARG A 394 -27.61 25.98 0.38
N GLY A 395 -27.96 26.40 1.60
CA GLY A 395 -29.25 27.02 1.93
C GLY A 395 -30.49 26.12 1.77
N ALA A 396 -30.31 24.82 1.53
CA ALA A 396 -31.40 23.90 1.21
C ALA A 396 -32.05 23.25 2.45
N TRP A 397 -31.47 23.40 3.64
CA TRP A 397 -32.03 22.86 4.87
C TRP A 397 -32.85 23.91 5.63
N HIS A 398 -34.17 23.74 5.63
CA HIS A 398 -35.12 24.73 6.16
C HIS A 398 -35.64 24.43 7.57
N ALA A 399 -35.29 23.27 8.14
CA ALA A 399 -35.72 22.86 9.48
C ALA A 399 -34.75 23.38 10.57
N THR A 400 -34.16 24.56 10.39
CA THR A 400 -33.18 25.13 11.31
C THR A 400 -33.81 25.50 12.65
N ILE A 401 -33.08 25.26 13.73
CA ILE A 401 -33.41 25.82 15.05
C ILE A 401 -32.93 27.28 15.06
N SER A 402 -33.74 28.20 15.62
CA SER A 402 -33.32 29.60 15.74
C SER A 402 -32.11 29.74 16.67
N ASP A 403 -31.16 30.62 16.33
CA ASP A 403 -29.96 30.87 17.13
C ASP A 403 -30.27 31.12 18.61
N ALA A 404 -31.22 32.00 18.91
CA ALA A 404 -31.60 32.30 20.30
C ALA A 404 -32.05 31.07 21.10
N SER A 405 -32.74 30.13 20.46
CA SER A 405 -33.21 28.90 21.11
C SER A 405 -32.09 27.87 21.26
N ALA A 406 -31.17 27.77 20.31
CA ALA A 406 -29.99 26.94 20.47
C ALA A 406 -29.11 27.47 21.60
N GLU A 407 -28.85 28.78 21.63
CA GLU A 407 -27.99 29.43 22.62
C GLU A 407 -28.49 29.28 24.05
N SER A 408 -29.80 29.41 24.28
CA SER A 408 -30.39 29.27 25.62
C SER A 408 -30.26 27.87 26.22
N ASN A 409 -29.92 26.87 25.39
CA ASN A 409 -29.82 25.46 25.80
C ASN A 409 -28.38 24.92 25.77
N LEU A 410 -27.38 25.77 25.50
CA LEU A 410 -25.97 25.39 25.51
C LEU A 410 -25.47 25.12 26.94
N ASP A 411 -24.66 24.08 27.11
CA ASP A 411 -23.89 23.87 28.34
C ASP A 411 -22.78 24.93 28.46
N THR A 412 -22.65 25.50 29.65
CA THR A 412 -21.67 26.54 29.97
C THR A 412 -20.22 26.04 29.95
N HIS A 413 -19.99 24.73 30.00
CA HIS A 413 -18.67 24.12 29.98
C HIS A 413 -18.11 23.89 28.57
N LEU A 414 -18.89 24.17 27.52
CA LEU A 414 -18.41 24.04 26.14
C LEU A 414 -17.25 25.00 25.88
N THR A 415 -16.20 24.51 25.21
CA THR A 415 -15.13 25.38 24.70
C THR A 415 -15.67 26.25 23.55
N PRO A 416 -14.99 27.36 23.19
CA PRO A 416 -15.41 28.20 22.06
C PRO A 416 -15.61 27.40 20.77
N GLY A 417 -14.67 26.53 20.41
CA GLY A 417 -14.80 25.69 19.21
C GLY A 417 -15.95 24.68 19.30
N GLN A 418 -16.19 24.08 20.48
CA GLN A 418 -17.33 23.18 20.69
C GLN A 418 -18.67 23.92 20.57
N ARG A 419 -18.76 25.14 21.11
CA ARG A 419 -19.95 25.99 20.99
C ARG A 419 -20.25 26.29 19.52
N GLU A 420 -19.26 26.75 18.76
CA GLU A 420 -19.43 27.02 17.32
C GLU A 420 -19.88 25.77 16.55
N ALA A 421 -19.34 24.60 16.90
CA ALA A 421 -19.73 23.34 16.29
C ALA A 421 -21.20 22.98 16.58
N VAL A 422 -21.64 23.09 17.85
CA VAL A 422 -23.04 22.85 18.23
C VAL A 422 -23.99 23.81 17.51
N MET A 423 -23.62 25.09 17.42
CA MET A 423 -24.40 26.10 16.70
C MET A 423 -24.48 25.79 15.20
N LEU A 424 -23.37 25.46 14.55
CA LEU A 424 -23.36 25.05 13.14
C LEU A 424 -24.28 23.85 12.88
N ILE A 425 -24.29 22.86 13.77
CA ILE A 425 -25.15 21.69 13.61
C ILE A 425 -26.63 22.09 13.72
N ALA A 426 -26.99 22.88 14.73
CA ALA A 426 -28.38 23.17 15.07
C ALA A 426 -29.03 24.23 14.16
N THR A 427 -28.28 25.26 13.74
CA THR A 427 -28.89 26.50 13.21
C THR A 427 -28.55 26.79 11.76
N ASP A 428 -27.45 26.24 11.24
CA ASP A 428 -27.02 26.51 9.87
C ASP A 428 -27.97 25.95 8.82
N SER A 429 -28.23 26.70 7.75
CA SER A 429 -29.16 26.36 6.67
C SER A 429 -28.59 25.48 5.57
N ASP A 430 -27.28 25.22 5.55
CA ASP A 430 -26.69 24.32 4.57
C ASP A 430 -26.98 22.88 4.97
N GLN A 431 -27.40 22.08 3.98
CA GLN A 431 -27.71 20.67 4.18
C GLN A 431 -26.45 19.83 4.42
N ILE A 432 -25.29 20.27 3.93
CA ILE A 432 -24.02 19.56 4.10
C ILE A 432 -22.99 20.53 4.68
N THR A 433 -22.56 20.28 5.90
CA THR A 433 -21.57 21.13 6.60
C THR A 433 -20.44 20.29 7.19
N GLY A 434 -19.31 20.94 7.48
CA GLY A 434 -18.13 20.31 8.06
C GLY A 434 -17.80 20.78 9.47
N ILE A 435 -17.21 19.88 10.26
CA ILE A 435 -16.53 20.23 11.51
C ILE A 435 -15.15 19.59 11.49
N GLN A 436 -14.13 20.43 11.40
CA GLN A 436 -12.73 20.05 11.52
C GLN A 436 -12.39 20.02 13.01
N GLY A 437 -12.40 18.84 13.62
CA GLY A 437 -12.07 18.69 15.04
C GLY A 437 -10.72 18.02 15.23
N LEU A 438 -9.77 18.70 15.87
CA LEU A 438 -8.47 18.11 16.20
C LEU A 438 -8.63 16.95 17.20
N ALA A 439 -7.65 16.06 17.26
CA ALA A 439 -7.63 14.98 18.23
C ALA A 439 -7.68 15.51 19.67
N GLY A 440 -8.63 15.01 20.49
CA GLY A 440 -8.72 15.37 21.91
C GLY A 440 -9.52 16.64 22.22
N THR A 441 -10.27 17.17 21.26
CA THR A 441 -11.08 18.39 21.39
C THR A 441 -12.49 18.20 21.97
N GLY A 442 -12.84 16.96 22.38
CA GLY A 442 -14.15 16.68 22.99
C GLY A 442 -15.32 16.57 21.99
N LYS A 443 -15.08 16.01 20.81
CA LYS A 443 -16.11 15.76 19.77
C LYS A 443 -17.38 15.09 20.30
N SER A 444 -17.25 14.00 21.06
CA SER A 444 -18.41 13.32 21.70
C SER A 444 -19.21 14.25 22.59
N PHE A 445 -18.55 15.10 23.40
CA PHE A 445 -19.21 16.03 24.30
C PHE A 445 -20.01 17.09 23.53
N ALA A 446 -19.47 17.60 22.40
CA ALA A 446 -20.20 18.49 21.51
C ALA A 446 -21.43 17.81 20.89
N LEU A 447 -21.32 16.55 20.47
CA LEU A 447 -22.45 15.80 19.92
C LEU A 447 -23.54 15.49 20.97
N GLN A 448 -23.17 15.15 22.20
CA GLN A 448 -24.12 14.94 23.30
C GLN A 448 -24.93 16.21 23.58
N ASN A 449 -24.25 17.36 23.67
CA ASN A 449 -24.90 18.65 23.85
C ASN A 449 -25.84 18.99 22.69
N THR A 450 -25.39 18.74 21.47
CA THR A 450 -26.21 18.90 20.27
C THR A 450 -27.47 18.03 20.37
N GLN A 451 -27.34 16.75 20.73
CA GLN A 451 -28.47 15.83 20.87
C GLN A 451 -29.53 16.34 21.86
N MET A 452 -29.11 16.88 23.00
CA MET A 452 -30.01 17.45 24.00
C MET A 452 -30.81 18.63 23.43
N ILE A 453 -30.15 19.53 22.69
CA ILE A 453 -30.80 20.68 22.04
C ILE A 453 -31.80 20.19 20.98
N LEU A 454 -31.38 19.25 20.14
CA LEU A 454 -32.23 18.69 19.08
C LEU A 454 -33.48 18.02 19.63
N GLN A 455 -33.35 17.19 20.67
CA GLN A 455 -34.48 16.49 21.30
C GLN A 455 -35.52 17.47 21.86
N ARG A 456 -35.08 18.58 22.48
CA ARG A 456 -35.99 19.62 23.01
C ARG A 456 -36.79 20.33 21.90
N GLN A 457 -36.24 20.39 20.69
CA GLN A 457 -36.87 21.04 19.53
C GLN A 457 -37.59 20.05 18.61
N GLY A 458 -37.70 18.76 18.98
CA GLY A 458 -38.35 17.73 18.18
C GLY A 458 -37.56 17.30 16.94
N HIS A 459 -36.24 17.46 16.98
CA HIS A 459 -35.30 16.97 15.97
C HIS A 459 -34.67 15.65 16.41
N THR A 460 -34.20 14.86 15.45
CA THR A 460 -33.50 13.60 15.70
C THR A 460 -32.08 13.64 15.17
N MET A 461 -31.19 12.91 15.84
CA MET A 461 -29.79 12.76 15.41
C MET A 461 -29.45 11.29 15.25
N ALA A 462 -28.77 10.97 14.17
CA ALA A 462 -28.17 9.66 13.93
C ALA A 462 -26.70 9.84 13.54
N ALA A 463 -25.84 8.92 13.96
CA ALA A 463 -24.42 8.94 13.65
C ALA A 463 -24.00 7.77 12.77
N LEU A 464 -23.06 8.02 11.86
CA LEU A 464 -22.41 7.04 11.04
C LEU A 464 -20.91 7.11 11.29
N ALA A 465 -20.27 5.97 11.57
CA ALA A 465 -18.83 5.91 11.75
C ALA A 465 -18.21 4.78 10.91
N PRO A 466 -16.92 4.90 10.53
CA PRO A 466 -16.23 3.89 9.72
C PRO A 466 -15.94 2.60 10.51
N TYR A 467 -15.71 2.70 11.82
CA TYR A 467 -15.25 1.59 12.66
C TYR A 467 -16.26 1.21 13.76
N GLY A 468 -16.32 -0.08 14.09
CA GLY A 468 -17.30 -0.62 15.05
C GLY A 468 -17.09 -0.15 16.49
N ASN A 469 -15.83 0.06 16.91
CA ASN A 469 -15.50 0.62 18.23
C ASN A 469 -16.02 2.06 18.39
N MET A 470 -15.91 2.89 17.35
CA MET A 470 -16.44 4.26 17.36
C MET A 470 -17.96 4.27 17.47
N VAL A 471 -18.65 3.39 16.73
CA VAL A 471 -20.10 3.21 16.86
C VAL A 471 -20.50 2.81 18.28
N ARG A 472 -19.72 1.92 18.92
CA ARG A 472 -19.98 1.50 20.29
C ARG A 472 -19.84 2.67 21.26
N ASN A 473 -18.75 3.45 21.16
CA ASN A 473 -18.54 4.63 22.01
C ASN A 473 -19.68 5.65 21.85
N LEU A 474 -20.09 5.94 20.61
CA LEU A 474 -21.21 6.87 20.36
C LEU A 474 -22.53 6.37 20.96
N ARG A 475 -22.78 5.05 20.94
CA ARG A 475 -23.98 4.47 21.57
C ARG A 475 -23.92 4.52 23.10
N GLU A 476 -22.75 4.28 23.68
CA GLU A 476 -22.50 4.45 25.12
C GLU A 476 -22.71 5.92 25.53
N ASP A 477 -22.39 6.86 24.64
CA ASP A 477 -22.65 8.29 24.76
C ASP A 477 -24.12 8.69 24.53
N GLY A 478 -25.03 7.73 24.26
CA GLY A 478 -26.47 7.97 24.04
C GLY A 478 -26.88 8.34 22.62
N ILE A 479 -25.96 8.32 21.66
CA ILE A 479 -26.20 8.70 20.26
C ILE A 479 -26.53 7.45 19.43
N PRO A 480 -27.68 7.40 18.73
CA PRO A 480 -27.98 6.32 17.80
C PRO A 480 -26.92 6.26 16.69
N ALA A 481 -26.18 5.15 16.59
CA ALA A 481 -25.08 5.05 15.64
C ALA A 481 -25.06 3.73 14.85
N ASN A 482 -24.63 3.78 13.60
CA ASN A 482 -24.39 2.61 12.74
C ASN A 482 -23.04 2.70 12.03
N THR A 483 -22.51 1.56 11.58
CA THR A 483 -21.30 1.60 10.73
C THR A 483 -21.69 1.97 9.30
N ILE A 484 -20.87 2.79 8.63
CA ILE A 484 -21.05 3.13 7.21
C ILE A 484 -21.16 1.86 6.35
N ALA A 485 -20.30 0.88 6.63
CA ALA A 485 -20.29 -0.40 5.92
C ALA A 485 -21.60 -1.17 6.09
N SER A 486 -22.19 -1.19 7.30
CA SER A 486 -23.49 -1.86 7.53
C SER A 486 -24.61 -1.24 6.72
N VAL A 487 -24.67 0.09 6.63
CA VAL A 487 -25.71 0.81 5.87
C VAL A 487 -25.54 0.59 4.37
N LEU A 488 -24.32 0.73 3.84
CA LEU A 488 -24.06 0.63 2.41
C LEU A 488 -24.13 -0.81 1.88
N SER A 489 -23.88 -1.82 2.73
CA SER A 489 -23.91 -3.24 2.34
C SER A 489 -25.26 -3.92 2.53
N ALA A 490 -26.21 -3.27 3.21
CA ALA A 490 -27.57 -3.77 3.37
C ALA A 490 -28.24 -3.99 2.01
N SER A 491 -28.88 -5.16 1.85
CA SER A 491 -29.67 -5.49 0.67
C SER A 491 -30.87 -4.56 0.54
N ASP A 492 -31.56 -4.32 1.65
CA ASP A 492 -32.61 -3.33 1.79
C ASP A 492 -32.10 -2.15 2.64
N LYS A 493 -32.14 -0.95 2.07
CA LYS A 493 -31.69 0.28 2.73
C LYS A 493 -32.84 1.07 3.36
N ARG A 494 -34.10 0.70 3.08
CA ARG A 494 -35.30 1.35 3.62
C ARG A 494 -35.29 1.45 5.15
N PRO A 495 -34.90 0.42 5.92
CA PRO A 495 -34.88 0.53 7.39
C PRO A 495 -34.00 1.66 7.93
N PHE A 496 -32.98 2.09 7.16
CA PHE A 496 -32.18 3.25 7.52
C PHE A 496 -32.80 4.53 6.95
N ILE A 497 -33.14 4.54 5.64
CA ILE A 497 -33.67 5.72 4.94
C ILE A 497 -34.98 6.22 5.56
N ASP A 498 -35.89 5.32 5.92
CA ASP A 498 -37.23 5.63 6.44
C ASP A 498 -37.17 6.28 7.84
N THR A 499 -36.00 6.23 8.50
CA THR A 499 -35.77 6.93 9.77
C THR A 499 -35.28 8.37 9.58
N LEU A 500 -34.96 8.76 8.34
CA LEU A 500 -34.45 10.07 7.98
C LEU A 500 -35.57 10.96 7.41
N GLY A 501 -35.51 12.25 7.72
CA GLY A 501 -36.37 13.25 7.14
C GLY A 501 -35.85 14.67 7.36
N PRO A 502 -36.65 15.71 7.04
CA PRO A 502 -36.23 17.10 7.13
C PRO A 502 -35.77 17.55 8.53
N LYS A 503 -36.29 16.93 9.60
CA LYS A 503 -35.91 17.21 10.99
C LYS A 503 -34.78 16.32 11.53
N THR A 504 -34.16 15.52 10.67
CA THR A 504 -33.09 14.59 11.06
C THR A 504 -31.74 15.15 10.68
N ILE A 505 -30.77 15.00 11.58
CA ILE A 505 -29.36 15.31 11.36
C ILE A 505 -28.56 14.01 11.38
N VAL A 506 -27.84 13.75 10.30
CA VAL A 506 -26.92 12.62 10.16
C VAL A 506 -25.50 13.12 10.32
N VAL A 507 -24.86 12.73 11.43
CA VAL A 507 -23.44 13.02 11.67
C VAL A 507 -22.60 11.90 11.11
N ILE A 508 -21.67 12.20 10.22
CA ILE A 508 -20.64 11.26 9.77
C ILE A 508 -19.39 11.54 10.59
N ASP A 509 -19.17 10.73 11.63
CA ASP A 509 -18.00 10.82 12.49
C ASP A 509 -16.77 10.17 11.83
N GLU A 510 -15.60 10.71 12.17
CA GLU A 510 -14.31 10.41 11.55
C GLU A 510 -14.34 10.53 10.00
N ALA A 511 -14.99 11.58 9.48
CA ALA A 511 -15.13 11.83 8.04
C ALA A 511 -13.80 11.90 7.27
N GLY A 512 -12.70 12.22 7.95
CA GLY A 512 -11.33 12.24 7.39
C GLY A 512 -10.86 10.90 6.82
N VAL A 513 -11.42 9.77 7.30
CA VAL A 513 -11.08 8.42 6.81
C VAL A 513 -12.16 7.79 5.93
N VAL A 514 -13.19 8.55 5.56
CA VAL A 514 -14.24 8.06 4.67
C VAL A 514 -13.78 8.15 3.21
N PRO A 515 -13.69 7.02 2.47
CA PRO A 515 -13.27 7.03 1.07
C PRO A 515 -14.28 7.72 0.15
N VAL A 516 -13.82 8.26 -0.99
CA VAL A 516 -14.67 8.95 -1.98
C VAL A 516 -15.84 8.06 -2.42
N ARG A 517 -15.58 6.79 -2.72
CA ARG A 517 -16.60 5.83 -3.15
C ARG A 517 -17.72 5.63 -2.11
N GLN A 518 -17.39 5.69 -0.82
CA GLN A 518 -18.38 5.52 0.24
C GLN A 518 -19.13 6.83 0.47
N MET A 519 -18.43 7.98 0.45
CA MET A 519 -19.04 9.30 0.58
C MET A 519 -20.05 9.59 -0.54
N ASP A 520 -19.69 9.34 -1.82
CA ASP A 520 -20.58 9.49 -2.99
C ASP A 520 -21.89 8.72 -2.78
N LYS A 521 -21.80 7.45 -2.34
CA LYS A 521 -22.97 6.61 -2.06
C LYS A 521 -23.78 7.05 -0.84
N LEU A 522 -23.13 7.54 0.21
CA LEU A 522 -23.80 8.02 1.42
C LEU A 522 -24.58 9.29 1.14
N LEU A 523 -23.96 10.28 0.50
CA LEU A 523 -24.62 11.54 0.17
C LEU A 523 -25.79 11.30 -0.79
N ALA A 524 -25.60 10.47 -1.82
CA ALA A 524 -26.68 10.11 -2.74
C ALA A 524 -27.87 9.41 -2.04
N LEU A 525 -27.65 8.78 -0.89
CA LEU A 525 -28.69 8.11 -0.10
C LEU A 525 -29.37 9.05 0.90
N ILE A 526 -28.61 9.93 1.55
CA ILE A 526 -29.10 10.78 2.64
C ILE A 526 -29.72 12.08 2.09
N GLN A 527 -29.07 12.72 1.13
CA GLN A 527 -29.45 14.04 0.61
C GLN A 527 -30.93 14.11 0.15
N PRO A 528 -31.46 13.11 -0.59
CA PRO A 528 -32.85 13.16 -1.06
C PRO A 528 -33.91 13.11 0.04
N THR A 529 -33.55 12.70 1.27
CA THR A 529 -34.49 12.62 2.40
C THR A 529 -34.79 13.99 3.03
N GLY A 530 -34.04 15.03 2.65
CA GLY A 530 -34.10 16.36 3.26
C GLY A 530 -33.37 16.45 4.61
N ALA A 531 -32.78 15.34 5.10
CA ALA A 531 -31.95 15.35 6.30
C ALA A 531 -30.69 16.20 6.10
N LYS A 532 -30.22 16.83 7.18
CA LYS A 532 -28.93 17.52 7.22
C LYS A 532 -27.81 16.52 7.45
N VAL A 533 -26.67 16.72 6.81
CA VAL A 533 -25.46 15.91 6.94
C VAL A 533 -24.36 16.77 7.52
N VAL A 534 -23.76 16.31 8.61
CA VAL A 534 -22.62 16.96 9.25
C VAL A 534 -21.42 16.04 9.16
N LEU A 535 -20.39 16.48 8.46
CA LEU A 535 -19.12 15.76 8.34
C LEU A 535 -18.19 16.17 9.48
N LEU A 536 -18.03 15.30 10.47
CA LEU A 536 -17.16 15.54 11.61
C LEU A 536 -15.89 14.72 11.46
N GLY A 537 -14.72 15.36 11.42
CA GLY A 537 -13.48 14.63 11.17
C GLY A 537 -12.23 15.46 11.40
N ASP A 538 -11.09 14.86 11.10
CA ASP A 538 -9.79 15.51 11.19
C ASP A 538 -8.97 15.18 9.94
N THR A 539 -8.73 16.17 9.07
CA THR A 539 -7.94 15.98 7.85
C THR A 539 -6.43 15.82 8.08
N ALA A 540 -5.92 16.15 9.27
CA ALA A 540 -4.51 15.99 9.63
C ALA A 540 -4.18 14.56 10.09
N GLN A 541 -5.19 13.77 10.47
CA GLN A 541 -5.01 12.35 10.80
C GLN A 541 -4.78 11.49 9.55
N THR A 542 -4.50 10.20 9.77
CA THR A 542 -4.28 9.24 8.69
C THR A 542 -5.45 9.22 7.73
N LYS A 543 -5.16 9.16 6.43
CA LYS A 543 -6.21 9.10 5.40
C LYS A 543 -6.80 7.70 5.27
N ALA A 544 -7.95 7.61 4.60
CA ALA A 544 -8.59 6.32 4.32
C ALA A 544 -7.63 5.33 3.64
N ILE A 545 -7.83 4.03 3.82
CA ILE A 545 -7.06 3.01 3.07
C ILE A 545 -7.56 2.92 1.61
N GLU A 546 -8.88 2.98 1.40
CA GLU A 546 -9.46 3.05 0.05
C GLU A 546 -9.26 4.43 -0.60
N ALA A 547 -9.35 4.53 -1.93
CA ALA A 547 -9.07 5.74 -2.71
C ALA A 547 -9.78 7.04 -2.28
N GLY A 548 -9.05 8.16 -2.42
CA GLY A 548 -9.55 9.54 -2.27
C GLY A 548 -9.56 10.10 -0.84
N ARG A 549 -9.94 11.39 -0.74
CA ARG A 549 -9.96 12.21 0.49
C ARG A 549 -11.17 13.16 0.53
N ALA A 550 -12.38 12.59 0.57
CA ALA A 550 -13.62 13.34 0.33
C ALA A 550 -13.84 14.54 1.27
N PHE A 551 -13.58 14.39 2.57
CA PHE A 551 -13.78 15.47 3.54
C PHE A 551 -12.84 16.66 3.29
N ALA A 552 -11.54 16.39 3.08
CA ALA A 552 -10.56 17.42 2.71
C ALA A 552 -10.91 18.09 1.37
N MET A 553 -11.37 17.31 0.38
CA MET A 553 -11.81 17.83 -0.92
C MET A 553 -12.97 18.82 -0.79
N LEU A 554 -13.95 18.52 0.06
CA LEU A 554 -15.10 19.40 0.32
C LEU A 554 -14.67 20.70 1.01
N GLN A 555 -13.81 20.62 2.04
CA GLN A 555 -13.25 21.79 2.70
C GLN A 555 -12.45 22.68 1.73
N GLU A 556 -11.55 22.09 0.94
CA GLU A 556 -10.76 22.80 -0.08
C GLU A 556 -11.62 23.44 -1.17
N SER A 557 -12.85 22.94 -1.38
CA SER A 557 -13.81 23.47 -2.36
C SER A 557 -14.80 24.47 -1.74
N GLY A 558 -14.59 24.89 -0.49
CA GLY A 558 -15.34 25.95 0.16
C GLY A 558 -16.58 25.50 0.93
N MET A 559 -16.71 24.22 1.28
CA MET A 559 -17.76 23.75 2.20
C MET A 559 -17.66 24.49 3.54
N LYS A 560 -18.78 25.02 4.04
CA LYS A 560 -18.84 25.70 5.34
C LYS A 560 -18.37 24.75 6.44
N THR A 561 -17.30 25.14 7.15
CA THR A 561 -16.62 24.29 8.13
C THR A 561 -16.24 25.09 9.37
N VAL A 562 -16.55 24.56 10.56
CA VAL A 562 -16.07 25.08 11.84
C VAL A 562 -14.82 24.31 12.30
N LEU A 563 -13.86 25.01 12.90
CA LEU A 563 -12.65 24.43 13.49
C LEU A 563 -12.81 24.28 15.01
N MET A 564 -12.79 23.05 15.51
CA MET A 564 -12.62 22.77 16.94
C MET A 564 -11.13 22.53 17.21
N ALA A 565 -10.42 23.55 17.69
CA ALA A 565 -8.99 23.50 17.95
C ALA A 565 -8.62 23.30 19.44
N ASP A 566 -9.58 23.44 20.36
CA ASP A 566 -9.32 23.42 21.81
C ASP A 566 -8.97 22.01 22.33
N ILE A 567 -7.69 21.63 22.34
CA ILE A 567 -7.24 20.30 22.82
C ILE A 567 -7.32 20.20 24.35
N GLN A 568 -8.16 19.28 24.85
CA GLN A 568 -8.42 19.10 26.29
C GLN A 568 -7.89 17.77 26.86
N ARG A 569 -7.38 16.86 26.01
CA ARG A 569 -7.01 15.50 26.40
C ARG A 569 -5.73 15.41 27.24
N GLN A 570 -4.66 16.04 26.78
CA GLN A 570 -3.35 15.99 27.43
C GLN A 570 -3.39 16.73 28.77
N ARG A 571 -2.77 16.14 29.81
CA ARG A 571 -2.73 16.75 31.16
C ARG A 571 -1.62 17.78 31.32
N SER A 572 -0.51 17.65 30.61
CA SER A 572 0.59 18.61 30.65
C SER A 572 0.48 19.61 29.51
N GLU A 573 0.81 20.88 29.79
CA GLU A 573 0.84 21.95 28.79
C GLU A 573 1.83 21.65 27.66
N ARG A 574 2.99 21.08 28.02
CA ARG A 574 4.04 20.71 27.09
C ARG A 574 3.58 19.67 26.06
N LEU A 575 2.90 18.60 26.49
CA LEU A 575 2.36 17.60 25.57
C LEU A 575 1.21 18.17 24.74
N ARG A 576 0.34 19.00 25.33
CA ARG A 576 -0.72 19.70 24.58
C ARG A 576 -0.12 20.52 23.43
N GLN A 577 0.94 21.28 23.70
CA GLN A 577 1.67 22.04 22.68
C GLN A 577 2.32 21.13 21.63
N ALA A 578 2.90 19.99 22.04
CA ALA A 578 3.47 19.02 21.11
C ALA A 578 2.40 18.50 20.11
N VAL A 579 1.22 18.14 20.62
CA VAL A 579 0.12 17.65 19.79
C VAL A 579 -0.44 18.74 18.88
N GLN A 580 -0.53 19.98 19.37
CA GLN A 580 -0.96 21.13 18.56
C GLN A 580 -0.02 21.37 17.38
N LEU A 581 1.29 21.42 17.61
CA LEU A 581 2.28 21.58 16.55
C LEU A 581 2.21 20.46 15.51
N ALA A 582 2.03 19.22 15.95
CA ALA A 582 1.86 18.09 15.04
C ALA A 582 0.58 18.18 14.22
N ALA A 583 -0.53 18.64 14.81
CA ALA A 583 -1.81 18.87 14.13
C ALA A 583 -1.73 19.96 13.06
N GLU A 584 -0.96 21.01 13.31
CA GLU A 584 -0.72 22.14 12.40
C GLU A 584 0.32 21.83 11.30
N GLY A 585 0.86 20.60 11.29
CA GLY A 585 1.84 20.15 10.31
C GLY A 585 3.28 20.58 10.61
N GLN A 586 3.57 20.99 11.85
CA GLN A 586 4.92 21.31 12.34
C GLN A 586 5.47 20.16 13.21
N ALA A 587 5.33 18.92 12.71
CA ALA A 587 5.62 17.70 13.47
C ALA A 587 7.08 17.56 13.92
N SER A 588 8.04 18.12 13.20
CA SER A 588 9.44 18.15 13.67
C SER A 588 9.62 19.03 14.91
N GLN A 589 8.88 20.13 15.01
CA GLN A 589 8.96 21.07 16.14
C GLN A 589 8.35 20.50 17.43
N SER A 590 7.49 19.47 17.34
CA SER A 590 6.91 18.82 18.51
C SER A 590 7.84 17.79 19.16
N LEU A 591 8.83 17.25 18.43
CA LEU A 591 9.74 16.21 18.96
C LEU A 591 10.45 16.61 20.27
N PRO A 592 10.99 17.84 20.42
CA PRO A 592 11.61 18.28 21.68
C PRO A 592 10.62 18.43 22.85
N LEU A 593 9.32 18.51 22.56
CA LEU A 593 8.24 18.65 23.55
C LEU A 593 7.67 17.30 24.01
N LEU A 594 8.18 16.17 23.50
CA LEU A 594 7.81 14.83 23.95
C LEU A 594 8.62 14.39 25.17
N ASP A 595 8.09 13.46 25.98
CA ASP A 595 8.76 13.02 27.22
C ASP A 595 10.11 12.41 26.92
N GLN A 596 10.17 11.55 25.90
CA GLN A 596 11.41 10.90 25.48
C GLN A 596 11.41 10.63 23.98
N VAL A 597 12.55 10.91 23.34
CA VAL A 597 12.86 10.47 21.96
C VAL A 597 14.15 9.66 22.02
N LEU A 598 14.03 8.34 22.01
CA LEU A 598 15.11 7.38 22.16
C LEU A 598 15.60 6.93 20.79
N THR A 599 16.89 7.08 20.54
CA THR A 599 17.52 6.63 19.28
C THR A 599 18.24 5.31 19.49
N ILE A 600 17.78 4.27 18.81
CA ILE A 600 18.39 2.94 18.80
C ILE A 600 18.69 2.60 17.34
N PRO A 601 19.94 2.85 16.89
CA PRO A 601 20.34 2.61 15.51
C PRO A 601 20.12 1.16 15.10
N ASP A 602 19.58 0.97 13.89
CA ASP A 602 19.56 -0.34 13.26
C ASP A 602 20.98 -0.81 12.96
N GLN A 603 21.22 -2.11 13.07
CA GLN A 603 22.46 -2.69 12.59
C GLN A 603 22.34 -2.96 11.09
N PHE A 604 23.37 -2.57 10.34
CA PHE A 604 23.44 -2.83 8.91
C PHE A 604 24.53 -3.84 8.63
N SER A 605 24.18 -4.95 7.99
CA SER A 605 25.15 -5.85 7.39
C SER A 605 25.04 -5.76 5.87
N THR A 606 26.16 -5.92 5.18
CA THR A 606 26.18 -5.93 3.71
C THR A 606 26.41 -7.36 3.28
N ASP A 607 25.55 -7.90 2.43
CA ASP A 607 25.81 -9.20 1.82
C ASP A 607 26.95 -9.07 0.77
N GLU A 608 27.52 -10.19 0.35
CA GLU A 608 28.56 -10.24 -0.68
C GLU A 608 28.11 -9.77 -2.08
N HIS A 609 26.81 -9.54 -2.32
CA HIS A 609 26.31 -8.88 -3.54
C HIS A 609 26.19 -7.35 -3.35
N GLY A 610 26.61 -6.82 -2.19
CA GLY A 610 26.50 -5.40 -1.86
C GLY A 610 25.12 -4.97 -1.35
N HIS A 611 24.17 -5.88 -1.13
CA HIS A 611 22.87 -5.53 -0.57
C HIS A 611 22.98 -5.26 0.93
N LYS A 612 22.48 -4.09 1.33
CA LYS A 612 22.43 -3.68 2.73
C LYS A 612 21.17 -4.24 3.38
N ASN A 613 21.37 -4.96 4.46
CA ASN A 613 20.32 -5.58 5.23
C ASN A 613 20.25 -4.93 6.61
N ARG A 614 19.02 -4.64 7.03
CA ARG A 614 18.71 -3.87 8.23
C ARG A 614 18.18 -4.81 9.31
N ASP A 615 18.83 -4.79 10.47
CA ASP A 615 18.37 -5.44 11.70
C ASP A 615 17.85 -4.39 12.68
N SER A 616 16.56 -4.51 13.02
CA SER A 616 15.87 -3.63 13.95
C SER A 616 15.58 -4.28 15.30
N SER A 617 16.09 -5.50 15.53
CA SER A 617 15.77 -6.31 16.72
C SER A 617 16.09 -5.60 18.03
N ALA A 618 17.24 -4.89 18.11
CA ALA A 618 17.61 -4.15 19.32
C ALA A 618 16.61 -3.04 19.68
N ARG A 619 16.02 -2.37 18.69
CA ARG A 619 14.98 -1.35 18.92
C ARG A 619 13.67 -2.00 19.37
N TYR A 620 13.27 -3.09 18.71
CA TYR A 620 12.04 -3.81 19.07
C TYR A 620 12.13 -4.41 20.48
N GLU A 621 13.30 -4.94 20.84
CA GLU A 621 13.62 -5.40 22.19
C GLU A 621 13.48 -4.27 23.21
N ALA A 622 14.07 -3.10 22.96
CA ALA A 622 13.97 -1.96 23.87
C ALA A 622 12.53 -1.44 24.03
N ILE A 623 11.74 -1.43 22.95
CA ILE A 623 10.31 -1.09 23.01
C ILE A 623 9.55 -2.08 23.89
N ALA A 624 9.77 -3.38 23.66
CA ALA A 624 9.12 -4.43 24.43
C ALA A 624 9.53 -4.34 25.92
N GLN A 625 10.80 -4.10 26.22
CA GLN A 625 11.29 -3.89 27.59
C GLN A 625 10.70 -2.64 28.24
N ALA A 626 10.54 -1.54 27.50
CA ALA A 626 9.91 -0.33 28.02
C ALA A 626 8.47 -0.60 28.44
N TYR A 627 7.74 -1.40 27.66
CA TYR A 627 6.40 -1.84 28.01
C TYR A 627 6.37 -2.84 29.20
N THR A 628 7.23 -3.86 29.22
CA THR A 628 7.20 -4.89 30.27
C THR A 628 7.69 -4.41 31.63
N ARG A 629 8.50 -3.34 31.68
CA ARG A 629 8.91 -2.70 32.95
C ARG A 629 7.77 -1.93 33.63
N LEU A 630 6.69 -1.63 32.93
CA LEU A 630 5.52 -0.97 33.50
C LEU A 630 4.76 -1.92 34.44
N SER A 631 4.08 -1.36 35.44
CA SER A 631 3.16 -2.11 36.29
C SER A 631 1.99 -2.69 35.47
N ALA A 632 1.33 -3.75 35.94
CA ALA A 632 0.19 -4.33 35.21
C ALA A 632 -0.95 -3.33 34.95
N ALA A 633 -1.15 -2.37 35.87
CA ALA A 633 -2.12 -1.28 35.72
C ALA A 633 -1.68 -0.29 34.64
N ASP A 634 -0.42 0.16 34.66
CA ASP A 634 0.13 1.05 33.62
C ASP A 634 0.14 0.38 32.25
N GLN A 635 0.45 -0.91 32.18
CA GLN A 635 0.38 -1.69 30.93
C GLN A 635 -1.04 -1.67 30.34
N ALA A 636 -2.10 -1.72 31.17
CA ALA A 636 -3.48 -1.65 30.70
C ALA A 636 -3.82 -0.29 30.08
N GLY A 637 -3.22 0.78 30.58
CA GLY A 637 -3.34 2.14 30.04
C GLY A 637 -2.32 2.50 28.95
N THR A 638 -1.47 1.56 28.51
CA THR A 638 -0.39 1.83 27.55
C THR A 638 -0.67 1.17 26.20
N ILE A 639 -0.49 1.94 25.11
CA ILE A 639 -0.55 1.41 23.74
C ILE A 639 0.84 1.49 23.10
N VAL A 640 1.31 0.37 22.54
CA VAL A 640 2.49 0.34 21.68
C VAL A 640 2.05 0.48 20.22
N VAL A 641 2.51 1.52 19.53
CA VAL A 641 2.10 1.86 18.16
C VAL A 641 3.28 1.72 17.21
N THR A 642 3.04 1.13 16.04
CA THR A 642 4.05 1.03 14.98
C THR A 642 3.44 1.16 13.58
N GLY A 643 4.25 1.54 12.60
CA GLY A 643 3.79 1.79 11.23
C GLY A 643 3.47 0.54 10.41
N THR A 644 4.10 -0.61 10.69
CA THR A 644 3.97 -1.81 9.84
C THR A 644 3.49 -3.05 10.60
N ASN A 645 2.83 -3.98 9.90
CA ASN A 645 2.44 -5.27 10.49
C ASN A 645 3.66 -6.13 10.86
N ALA A 646 4.76 -6.05 10.12
CA ALA A 646 5.98 -6.78 10.42
C ALA A 646 6.62 -6.32 11.74
N SER A 647 6.76 -5.00 11.93
CA SER A 647 7.26 -4.43 13.18
C SER A 647 6.31 -4.75 14.34
N ARG A 648 4.99 -4.77 14.10
CA ARG A 648 3.99 -5.12 15.12
C ARG A 648 4.15 -6.57 15.59
N LEU A 649 4.24 -7.52 14.67
CA LEU A 649 4.45 -8.94 14.98
C LEU A 649 5.76 -9.14 15.75
N ALA A 650 6.86 -8.55 15.29
CA ALA A 650 8.15 -8.65 15.95
C ALA A 650 8.13 -8.07 17.37
N ILE A 651 7.49 -6.93 17.60
CA ILE A 651 7.35 -6.36 18.95
C ILE A 651 6.47 -7.26 19.82
N ASN A 652 5.36 -7.78 19.30
CA ASN A 652 4.47 -8.68 20.03
C ASN A 652 5.19 -9.95 20.52
N GLU A 653 5.94 -10.61 19.64
CA GLU A 653 6.73 -11.80 19.97
C GLU A 653 7.76 -11.49 21.07
N ARG A 654 8.45 -10.35 20.98
CA ARG A 654 9.42 -9.91 21.99
C ARG A 654 8.77 -9.60 23.33
N THR A 655 7.59 -8.96 23.31
CA THR A 655 6.83 -8.69 24.54
C THR A 655 6.38 -9.99 25.20
N HIS A 656 5.88 -10.96 24.43
CA HIS A 656 5.50 -12.28 24.95
C HIS A 656 6.68 -12.99 25.63
N ALA A 657 7.85 -13.02 24.97
CA ALA A 657 9.07 -13.61 25.54
C ALA A 657 9.51 -12.90 26.82
N LEU A 658 9.55 -11.56 26.83
CA LEU A 658 9.99 -10.75 27.98
C LEU A 658 9.04 -10.77 29.18
N LEU A 659 7.76 -11.08 28.98
CA LEU A 659 6.82 -11.35 30.07
C LEU A 659 7.07 -12.73 30.71
N GLY A 660 8.02 -13.51 30.18
CA GLY A 660 8.34 -14.85 30.65
C GLY A 660 7.21 -15.84 30.40
N LEU A 661 6.40 -15.62 29.36
CA LEU A 661 5.26 -16.45 28.98
C LEU A 661 5.62 -17.53 27.95
N GLU A 662 6.78 -17.39 27.31
CA GLU A 662 7.31 -18.36 26.35
C GLU A 662 7.57 -19.73 27.00
N GLY A 663 7.19 -20.81 26.32
CA GLY A 663 7.31 -22.19 26.77
C GLY A 663 6.32 -22.62 27.86
N LYS A 664 5.37 -21.77 28.25
CA LYS A 664 4.35 -22.04 29.30
C LYS A 664 2.94 -22.23 28.75
N GLY A 665 2.77 -22.14 27.45
CA GLY A 665 1.49 -22.16 26.76
C GLY A 665 1.31 -23.37 25.85
N HIS A 666 0.36 -23.24 24.92
CA HIS A 666 0.12 -24.20 23.86
C HIS A 666 0.24 -23.54 22.50
N ARG A 667 0.84 -24.27 21.54
CA ARG A 667 0.92 -23.80 20.15
C ARG A 667 -0.44 -23.92 19.48
N CYS A 668 -0.99 -22.78 19.09
CA CYS A 668 -2.26 -22.66 18.39
C CYS A 668 -2.05 -22.24 16.94
N GLN A 669 -3.03 -22.58 16.11
CA GLN A 669 -3.13 -22.09 14.74
C GLN A 669 -3.89 -20.75 14.74
N LEU A 670 -3.26 -19.69 14.25
CA LEU A 670 -3.85 -18.35 14.16
C LEU A 670 -4.07 -17.95 12.70
N LEU A 671 -5.04 -17.10 12.46
CA LEU A 671 -5.36 -16.57 11.13
C LEU A 671 -4.93 -15.12 11.00
N THR A 672 -3.95 -14.89 10.13
CA THR A 672 -3.51 -13.55 9.72
C THR A 672 -4.12 -13.22 8.38
N ARG A 673 -4.86 -12.11 8.29
CA ARG A 673 -5.54 -11.73 7.04
C ARG A 673 -4.54 -11.44 5.92
N HIS A 674 -4.77 -12.00 4.74
CA HIS A 674 -3.97 -11.69 3.55
C HIS A 674 -4.29 -10.26 3.08
N ASP A 675 -3.27 -9.41 2.96
CA ASP A 675 -3.44 -8.06 2.43
C ASP A 675 -3.61 -8.11 0.90
N THR A 676 -4.84 -8.37 0.45
CA THR A 676 -5.21 -8.41 -0.97
C THR A 676 -6.31 -7.42 -1.28
N THR A 677 -6.29 -6.92 -2.51
CA THR A 677 -7.40 -6.23 -3.16
C THR A 677 -8.51 -7.22 -3.56
N ARG A 678 -9.72 -6.71 -3.84
CA ARG A 678 -10.79 -7.53 -4.43
C ARG A 678 -10.42 -7.99 -5.82
N ALA A 679 -9.71 -7.16 -6.59
CA ALA A 679 -9.18 -7.53 -7.90
C ALA A 679 -8.26 -8.76 -7.83
N GLU A 680 -7.32 -8.80 -6.88
CA GLU A 680 -6.46 -9.98 -6.67
C GLU A 680 -7.25 -11.21 -6.23
N ARG A 681 -8.18 -11.06 -5.29
CA ARG A 681 -9.04 -12.18 -4.84
C ARG A 681 -9.94 -12.74 -5.95
N SER A 682 -10.16 -12.00 -7.04
CA SER A 682 -10.93 -12.50 -8.17
C SER A 682 -10.12 -13.41 -9.10
N VAL A 683 -8.83 -13.62 -8.85
CA VAL A 683 -7.93 -14.34 -9.76
C VAL A 683 -7.13 -15.39 -9.00
N ALA A 684 -7.25 -16.65 -9.43
CA ALA A 684 -6.67 -17.82 -8.78
C ALA A 684 -5.15 -17.69 -8.56
N ARG A 685 -4.41 -17.06 -9.49
CA ARG A 685 -2.95 -16.91 -9.42
C ARG A 685 -2.41 -16.17 -8.19
N TYR A 686 -3.23 -15.37 -7.49
CA TYR A 686 -2.80 -14.61 -6.29
C TYR A 686 -3.03 -15.38 -4.99
N TYR A 687 -3.56 -16.60 -5.05
CA TYR A 687 -3.70 -17.49 -3.92
C TYR A 687 -2.45 -18.37 -3.79
N THR A 688 -2.05 -18.65 -2.56
CA THR A 688 -0.97 -19.58 -2.24
C THR A 688 -1.58 -20.88 -1.72
N VAL A 689 -0.98 -22.01 -2.09
CA VAL A 689 -1.32 -23.31 -1.47
C VAL A 689 -1.07 -23.21 0.04
N GLY A 690 -2.06 -23.60 0.83
CA GLY A 690 -2.09 -23.44 2.28
C GLY A 690 -2.91 -22.24 2.77
N ASP A 691 -3.28 -21.30 1.90
CA ASP A 691 -4.17 -20.19 2.27
C ASP A 691 -5.53 -20.71 2.76
N ILE A 692 -6.10 -19.99 3.72
CA ILE A 692 -7.41 -20.29 4.29
C ILE A 692 -8.43 -19.33 3.71
N VAL A 693 -9.42 -19.88 3.01
CA VAL A 693 -10.53 -19.16 2.40
C VAL A 693 -11.75 -19.28 3.29
N VAL A 694 -12.36 -18.13 3.62
CA VAL A 694 -13.58 -18.06 4.42
C VAL A 694 -14.66 -17.30 3.64
N PRO A 695 -15.73 -17.96 3.17
CA PRO A 695 -16.85 -17.32 2.48
C PRO A 695 -17.63 -16.38 3.41
N GLU A 696 -18.01 -15.20 2.93
CA GLU A 696 -18.91 -14.30 3.69
C GLU A 696 -20.39 -14.48 3.31
N ARG A 697 -20.67 -15.39 2.38
CA ARG A 697 -22.00 -15.85 1.98
C ARG A 697 -21.93 -17.30 1.53
N ASP A 698 -23.09 -17.94 1.42
CA ASP A 698 -23.20 -19.26 0.80
C ASP A 698 -23.03 -19.15 -0.72
N TYR A 699 -22.40 -20.17 -1.30
CA TYR A 699 -22.23 -20.31 -2.75
C TYR A 699 -22.80 -21.62 -3.26
N GLN A 700 -23.28 -21.59 -4.50
CA GLN A 700 -23.88 -22.76 -5.16
C GLN A 700 -22.90 -23.93 -5.34
N CYS A 701 -21.60 -23.67 -5.39
CA CYS A 701 -20.58 -24.72 -5.47
C CYS A 701 -20.41 -25.51 -4.17
N GLY A 702 -21.11 -25.15 -3.08
CA GLY A 702 -21.11 -25.85 -1.80
C GLY A 702 -20.37 -25.12 -0.68
N LEU A 703 -19.60 -24.06 -0.99
CA LEU A 703 -18.95 -23.25 0.04
C LEU A 703 -19.99 -22.57 0.94
N LYS A 704 -19.87 -22.76 2.24
CA LYS A 704 -20.78 -22.21 3.27
C LYS A 704 -20.19 -20.98 3.96
N ARG A 705 -21.08 -20.05 4.30
CA ARG A 705 -20.73 -18.82 5.01
C ARG A 705 -20.05 -19.16 6.34
N GLY A 706 -18.87 -18.58 6.55
CA GLY A 706 -18.12 -18.67 7.81
C GLY A 706 -17.30 -19.94 7.99
N GLU A 707 -17.49 -20.97 7.15
CA GLU A 707 -16.66 -22.17 7.16
C GLU A 707 -15.27 -21.89 6.57
N MET A 708 -14.28 -22.68 7.00
CA MET A 708 -12.89 -22.51 6.59
C MET A 708 -12.50 -23.60 5.60
N TYR A 709 -11.91 -23.18 4.48
CA TYR A 709 -11.42 -24.08 3.44
C TYR A 709 -9.95 -23.79 3.15
N ARG A 710 -9.11 -24.82 3.10
CA ARG A 710 -7.69 -24.71 2.76
C ARG A 710 -7.50 -24.84 1.26
N VAL A 711 -6.72 -23.94 0.65
CA VAL A 711 -6.28 -24.07 -0.74
C VAL A 711 -5.24 -25.19 -0.82
N THR A 712 -5.52 -26.23 -1.62
CA THR A 712 -4.62 -27.37 -1.81
C THR A 712 -3.90 -27.34 -3.15
N GLY A 713 -4.44 -26.59 -4.12
CA GLY A 713 -3.81 -26.44 -5.43
C GLY A 713 -4.53 -25.46 -6.35
N SER A 714 -3.97 -25.29 -7.53
CA SER A 714 -4.61 -24.64 -8.67
C SER A 714 -4.53 -25.60 -9.85
N THR A 715 -5.67 -26.15 -10.27
CA THR A 715 -5.76 -27.12 -11.37
C THR A 715 -5.68 -26.44 -12.73
N ARG A 716 -6.24 -25.23 -12.86
CA ARG A 716 -6.27 -24.41 -14.08
C ARG A 716 -6.04 -22.94 -13.74
N HIS A 717 -5.70 -22.14 -14.75
CA HIS A 717 -5.36 -20.72 -14.59
C HIS A 717 -6.41 -19.88 -13.83
N ASP A 718 -7.69 -20.24 -13.93
CA ASP A 718 -8.82 -19.56 -13.30
C ASP A 718 -9.45 -20.33 -12.13
N ARG A 719 -8.91 -21.51 -11.76
CA ARG A 719 -9.50 -22.40 -10.74
C ARG A 719 -8.56 -22.69 -9.58
N LEU A 720 -9.17 -22.84 -8.41
CA LEU A 720 -8.52 -23.29 -7.18
C LEU A 720 -9.21 -24.56 -6.67
N THR A 721 -8.41 -25.46 -6.12
CA THR A 721 -8.91 -26.60 -5.36
C THR A 721 -8.85 -26.27 -3.88
N VAL A 722 -9.96 -26.47 -3.18
CA VAL A 722 -10.08 -26.21 -1.75
C VAL A 722 -10.69 -27.40 -1.01
N GLU A 723 -10.28 -27.58 0.24
CA GLU A 723 -10.74 -28.66 1.13
C GLU A 723 -11.23 -28.08 2.47
N SER A 724 -12.28 -28.65 3.05
CA SER A 724 -12.83 -28.16 4.32
C SER A 724 -11.94 -28.53 5.51
N ILE A 725 -11.85 -27.66 6.51
CA ILE A 725 -11.04 -27.84 7.73
C ILE A 725 -11.93 -28.31 8.90
N GLN A 726 -13.02 -29.03 8.64
CA GLN A 726 -13.91 -29.52 9.71
C GLN A 726 -13.21 -30.54 10.62
N SER A 727 -13.56 -30.49 11.91
CA SER A 727 -12.83 -31.12 13.01
C SER A 727 -13.10 -32.61 13.23
N ASP A 728 -14.07 -33.26 12.56
CA ASP A 728 -14.43 -34.63 12.98
C ASP A 728 -15.14 -35.54 11.95
N GLN A 729 -15.00 -35.33 10.63
CA GLN A 729 -15.51 -36.29 9.63
C GLN A 729 -14.54 -36.50 8.48
N SER A 730 -14.57 -37.72 7.92
CA SER A 730 -13.81 -38.24 6.77
C SER A 730 -13.42 -37.16 5.75
N PRO A 731 -12.24 -37.27 5.11
CA PRO A 731 -11.70 -36.25 4.20
C PRO A 731 -12.81 -35.75 3.26
N THR A 732 -13.20 -34.50 3.45
CA THR A 732 -14.22 -33.86 2.64
C THR A 732 -13.71 -33.79 1.21
N GLN A 733 -14.59 -34.10 0.25
CA GLN A 733 -14.25 -34.11 -1.16
C GLN A 733 -13.66 -32.76 -1.59
N ALA A 734 -12.48 -32.77 -2.20
CA ALA A 734 -11.85 -31.58 -2.75
C ALA A 734 -12.81 -30.87 -3.73
N MET A 735 -12.94 -29.56 -3.57
CA MET A 735 -13.89 -28.75 -4.33
C MET A 735 -13.14 -27.80 -5.26
N GLU A 736 -13.57 -27.70 -6.52
CA GLU A 736 -13.07 -26.67 -7.42
C GLU A 736 -13.91 -25.39 -7.32
N ILE A 737 -13.22 -24.26 -7.19
CA ILE A 737 -13.83 -22.93 -7.15
C ILE A 737 -13.20 -22.02 -8.20
N ILE A 738 -14.00 -21.07 -8.70
CA ILE A 738 -13.57 -20.03 -9.65
C ILE A 738 -13.60 -18.69 -8.92
N PRO A 739 -12.47 -18.16 -8.41
CA PRO A 739 -12.47 -16.95 -7.60
C PRO A 739 -13.16 -15.74 -8.26
N LYS A 740 -13.11 -15.65 -9.59
CA LYS A 740 -13.77 -14.59 -10.38
C LYS A 740 -15.29 -14.52 -10.18
N THR A 741 -15.94 -15.65 -9.90
CA THR A 741 -17.39 -15.69 -9.64
C THR A 741 -17.71 -15.51 -8.15
N MET A 742 -16.69 -15.38 -7.29
CA MET A 742 -16.81 -15.37 -5.83
C MET A 742 -16.51 -13.99 -5.25
N SER A 743 -17.52 -13.11 -5.24
CA SER A 743 -17.35 -11.70 -4.86
C SER A 743 -17.08 -11.41 -3.38
N LYS A 744 -17.29 -12.38 -2.49
CA LYS A 744 -17.17 -12.22 -1.03
C LYS A 744 -16.40 -13.38 -0.40
N LEU A 745 -15.09 -13.42 -0.65
CA LEU A 745 -14.14 -14.32 -0.01
C LEU A 745 -13.19 -13.51 0.87
N SER A 746 -13.02 -13.94 2.12
CA SER A 746 -11.91 -13.53 2.98
C SER A 746 -10.77 -14.55 2.82
N VAL A 747 -9.52 -14.08 2.74
CA VAL A 747 -8.33 -14.94 2.57
C VAL A 747 -7.36 -14.66 3.71
N TYR A 748 -6.81 -15.72 4.28
CA TYR A 748 -5.91 -15.67 5.44
C TYR A 748 -4.70 -16.57 5.22
N HIS A 749 -3.57 -16.17 5.79
CA HIS A 749 -2.45 -17.05 6.04
C HIS A 749 -2.61 -17.72 7.40
N LEU A 750 -2.22 -18.98 7.45
CA LEU A 750 -2.13 -19.75 8.68
C LEU A 750 -0.78 -19.47 9.33
N SER A 751 -0.78 -18.84 10.50
CA SER A 751 0.41 -18.72 11.35
C SER A 751 0.29 -19.63 12.57
N ARG A 752 1.41 -19.98 13.18
CA ARG A 752 1.45 -20.73 14.44
C ARG A 752 2.09 -19.85 15.50
N ALA A 753 1.42 -19.69 16.63
CA ALA A 753 1.93 -18.94 17.76
C ALA A 753 1.64 -19.69 19.05
N GLU A 754 2.48 -19.50 20.06
CA GLU A 754 2.26 -20.04 21.40
C GLU A 754 1.36 -19.09 22.19
N LEU A 755 0.18 -19.54 22.59
CA LEU A 755 -0.67 -18.77 23.48
C LEU A 755 -0.49 -19.28 24.91
N SER A 756 -0.27 -18.37 25.84
CA SER A 756 0.00 -18.63 27.25
C SER A 756 -1.02 -17.93 28.13
N VAL A 757 -1.29 -18.51 29.30
CA VAL A 757 -2.15 -17.85 30.31
C VAL A 757 -1.57 -16.49 30.68
N GLY A 758 -2.40 -15.45 30.59
CA GLY A 758 -1.99 -14.06 30.80
C GLY A 758 -1.75 -13.28 29.51
N ASP A 759 -1.68 -13.93 28.35
CA ASP A 759 -1.48 -13.23 27.08
C ASP A 759 -2.61 -12.24 26.79
N ARG A 760 -2.23 -11.08 26.24
CA ARG A 760 -3.18 -10.11 25.69
C ARG A 760 -3.41 -10.41 24.22
N VAL A 761 -4.66 -10.61 23.86
CA VAL A 761 -5.06 -11.02 22.51
C VAL A 761 -6.16 -10.12 21.97
N ARG A 762 -6.24 -10.04 20.65
CA ARG A 762 -7.24 -9.27 19.92
C ARG A 762 -7.95 -10.16 18.92
N ILE A 763 -9.27 -10.04 18.88
CA ILE A 763 -10.11 -10.73 17.91
C ILE A 763 -9.94 -10.09 16.54
N THR A 764 -9.72 -10.90 15.49
CA THR A 764 -9.45 -10.42 14.12
C THR A 764 -10.62 -10.58 13.15
N ARG A 765 -11.73 -11.16 13.61
CA ARG A 765 -12.98 -11.35 12.84
C ARG A 765 -14.19 -11.39 13.77
N ASN A 766 -15.32 -10.87 13.32
CA ASN A 766 -16.58 -10.98 14.05
C ASN A 766 -17.02 -12.46 14.16
N ASP A 767 -17.43 -12.87 15.35
CA ASP A 767 -18.04 -14.15 15.65
C ASP A 767 -19.33 -13.91 16.45
N ALA A 768 -20.47 -13.95 15.76
CA ALA A 768 -21.76 -13.67 16.35
C ALA A 768 -22.22 -14.74 17.35
N HIS A 769 -21.76 -16.00 17.21
CA HIS A 769 -22.13 -17.08 18.12
C HIS A 769 -21.54 -16.83 19.51
N ASN A 770 -20.29 -16.37 19.55
CA ASN A 770 -19.58 -16.08 20.78
C ASN A 770 -19.67 -14.58 21.18
N ASP A 771 -20.43 -13.79 20.44
CA ASP A 771 -20.55 -12.32 20.60
C ASP A 771 -19.17 -11.60 20.61
N LEU A 772 -18.23 -12.10 19.81
CA LEU A 772 -16.90 -11.49 19.67
C LEU A 772 -16.88 -10.55 18.47
N VAL A 773 -16.30 -9.36 18.66
CA VAL A 773 -16.22 -8.33 17.62
C VAL A 773 -14.78 -8.14 17.16
N ASN A 774 -14.58 -7.94 15.86
CA ASN A 774 -13.26 -7.62 15.30
C ASN A 774 -12.68 -6.35 15.97
N GLY A 775 -11.44 -6.46 16.43
CA GLY A 775 -10.72 -5.42 17.17
C GLY A 775 -10.89 -5.49 18.68
N GLN A 776 -11.80 -6.32 19.19
CA GLN A 776 -12.02 -6.49 20.63
C GLN A 776 -10.78 -7.09 21.31
N LEU A 777 -10.41 -6.51 22.45
CA LEU A 777 -9.33 -6.98 23.30
C LEU A 777 -9.83 -8.03 24.29
N ALA A 778 -8.99 -9.02 24.57
CA ALA A 778 -9.23 -10.07 25.54
C ALA A 778 -7.91 -10.52 26.19
N LYS A 779 -8.03 -11.27 27.28
CA LYS A 779 -6.91 -11.88 27.99
C LYS A 779 -7.06 -13.40 28.02
N VAL A 780 -6.01 -14.15 27.75
CA VAL A 780 -6.03 -15.61 27.89
C VAL A 780 -6.11 -15.96 29.38
N ALA A 781 -7.21 -16.59 29.80
CA ALA A 781 -7.49 -16.97 31.17
C ALA A 781 -7.09 -18.43 31.46
N ALA A 782 -7.29 -19.32 30.50
CA ALA A 782 -6.86 -20.71 30.57
C ALA A 782 -6.56 -21.21 29.16
N ILE A 783 -5.65 -22.18 29.03
CA ILE A 783 -5.36 -22.83 27.76
C ILE A 783 -4.92 -24.28 27.99
N ASP A 784 -5.43 -25.17 27.15
CA ASP A 784 -5.05 -26.58 27.09
C ASP A 784 -4.90 -27.03 25.62
N ALA A 785 -4.64 -28.32 25.40
CA ALA A 785 -4.45 -28.87 24.05
C ALA A 785 -5.73 -28.83 23.18
N SER A 786 -6.91 -28.74 23.79
CA SER A 786 -8.23 -28.79 23.15
C SER A 786 -8.96 -27.45 23.09
N SER A 787 -8.65 -26.51 24.00
CA SER A 787 -9.36 -25.25 24.09
C SER A 787 -8.51 -24.10 24.65
N VAL A 788 -8.86 -22.87 24.25
CA VAL A 788 -8.38 -21.62 24.84
C VAL A 788 -9.57 -20.86 25.41
N THR A 789 -9.48 -20.46 26.68
CA THR A 789 -10.49 -19.63 27.33
C THR A 789 -9.98 -18.19 27.43
N ILE A 790 -10.72 -17.26 26.83
CA ILE A 790 -10.41 -15.83 26.87
C ILE A 790 -11.39 -15.09 27.77
N GLU A 791 -10.90 -14.12 28.53
CA GLU A 791 -11.66 -13.18 29.33
C GLU A 791 -11.84 -11.87 28.54
N THR A 792 -13.08 -11.43 28.35
CA THR A 792 -13.41 -10.18 27.65
C THR A 792 -14.72 -9.59 28.18
N ASN A 793 -14.81 -8.28 28.39
CA ASN A 793 -15.99 -7.60 28.97
C ASN A 793 -16.56 -8.29 30.23
N GLY A 794 -15.70 -8.84 31.10
CA GLY A 794 -16.11 -9.53 32.33
C GLY A 794 -16.74 -10.92 32.12
N ARG A 795 -16.66 -11.50 30.92
CA ARG A 795 -17.11 -12.87 30.62
C ARG A 795 -15.97 -13.74 30.12
N HIS A 796 -16.09 -15.05 30.33
CA HIS A 796 -15.20 -16.06 29.78
C HIS A 796 -15.81 -16.68 28.53
N VAL A 797 -15.02 -16.78 27.47
CA VAL A 797 -15.41 -17.41 26.20
C VAL A 797 -14.41 -18.50 25.88
N GLN A 798 -14.88 -19.72 25.69
CA GLN A 798 -14.05 -20.87 25.35
C GLN A 798 -14.06 -21.10 23.83
N LEU A 799 -12.88 -21.23 23.24
CA LEU A 799 -12.67 -21.43 21.81
C LEU A 799 -11.86 -22.72 21.59
N PRO A 800 -12.21 -23.56 20.62
CA PRO A 800 -11.50 -24.82 20.38
C PRO A 800 -10.19 -24.57 19.62
N THR A 801 -9.13 -25.30 19.98
CA THR A 801 -7.78 -25.17 19.39
C THR A 801 -7.52 -26.14 18.23
N ASP A 802 -8.45 -27.04 17.95
CA ASP A 802 -8.43 -27.99 16.82
C ASP A 802 -8.57 -27.31 15.45
N ARG A 803 -9.03 -26.05 15.43
CA ARG A 803 -9.22 -25.22 14.24
C ARG A 803 -8.45 -23.90 14.35
N PRO A 804 -8.12 -23.28 13.20
CA PRO A 804 -7.49 -21.96 13.19
C PRO A 804 -8.36 -20.90 13.89
N LEU A 805 -7.74 -20.10 14.76
CA LEU A 805 -8.40 -19.05 15.54
C LEU A 805 -8.27 -17.69 14.86
N ASN A 806 -9.34 -16.90 14.85
CA ASN A 806 -9.34 -15.51 14.39
C ASN A 806 -8.86 -14.58 15.52
N MET A 807 -7.59 -14.74 15.91
CA MET A 807 -6.98 -14.07 17.04
C MET A 807 -5.51 -13.76 16.76
N ASP A 808 -4.99 -12.71 17.39
CA ASP A 808 -3.59 -12.28 17.31
C ASP A 808 -3.19 -11.62 18.64
N TYR A 809 -1.90 -11.50 18.93
CA TYR A 809 -1.42 -10.77 20.11
C TYR A 809 -1.80 -9.28 20.03
N ALA A 810 -2.01 -8.69 21.20
CA ALA A 810 -2.52 -7.33 21.35
C ALA A 810 -1.60 -6.38 22.14
N TYR A 811 -0.29 -6.67 22.22
CA TYR A 811 0.67 -5.79 22.89
C TYR A 811 0.98 -4.53 22.07
N ALA A 812 1.18 -4.69 20.77
CA ALA A 812 1.40 -3.65 19.80
C ALA A 812 0.31 -3.64 18.72
N THR A 813 0.04 -2.45 18.20
CA THR A 813 -0.96 -2.19 17.16
C THR A 813 -0.38 -1.32 16.05
N THR A 814 -1.01 -1.37 14.87
CA THR A 814 -0.65 -0.45 13.79
C THR A 814 -1.28 0.92 14.00
N VAL A 815 -0.64 1.97 13.49
CA VAL A 815 -1.15 3.37 13.58
C VAL A 815 -2.62 3.49 13.14
N HIS A 816 -2.98 2.91 11.99
CA HIS A 816 -4.37 2.92 11.51
C HIS A 816 -5.35 2.20 12.44
N SER A 817 -4.92 1.11 13.07
CA SER A 817 -5.75 0.36 14.02
C SER A 817 -5.88 1.07 15.38
N ALA A 818 -4.96 1.97 15.69
CA ALA A 818 -4.99 2.80 16.90
C ALA A 818 -5.91 4.03 16.75
N GLN A 819 -6.42 4.30 15.55
CA GLN A 819 -7.25 5.47 15.32
C GLN A 819 -8.57 5.40 16.10
N GLY A 820 -8.91 6.50 16.75
CA GLY A 820 -10.06 6.60 17.65
C GLY A 820 -9.83 6.03 19.06
N LEU A 821 -8.70 5.35 19.32
CA LEU A 821 -8.36 4.89 20.67
C LEU A 821 -7.82 6.03 21.53
N THR A 822 -7.94 5.86 22.85
CA THR A 822 -7.32 6.73 23.85
C THR A 822 -6.56 5.87 24.85
N CYS A 823 -5.43 6.37 25.33
CA CYS A 823 -4.60 5.70 26.32
C CYS A 823 -4.05 6.71 27.32
N ASP A 824 -3.45 6.21 28.39
CA ASP A 824 -2.73 7.04 29.36
C ASP A 824 -1.30 7.28 28.87
N ARG A 825 -0.66 6.26 28.31
CA ARG A 825 0.70 6.33 27.76
C ARG A 825 0.77 5.76 26.35
N VAL A 826 1.64 6.32 25.52
CA VAL A 826 1.94 5.79 24.18
C VAL A 826 3.44 5.53 24.00
N ILE A 827 3.76 4.36 23.45
CA ILE A 827 5.11 4.01 22.99
C ILE A 827 5.07 3.88 21.47
N TYR A 828 5.73 4.78 20.76
CA TYR A 828 5.71 4.84 19.30
C TYR A 828 7.03 4.40 18.67
N ASN A 829 6.99 3.40 17.78
CA ASN A 829 8.11 2.99 16.94
C ASN A 829 8.13 3.80 15.63
N ALA A 830 8.96 4.84 15.58
CA ALA A 830 9.14 5.75 14.45
C ALA A 830 10.35 5.33 13.57
N GLU A 831 10.07 4.50 12.58
CA GLU A 831 11.08 4.00 11.64
C GLU A 831 11.40 5.03 10.54
N SER A 832 12.54 5.70 10.63
CA SER A 832 12.98 6.78 9.73
C SER A 832 13.10 6.34 8.26
N PHE A 833 13.22 5.05 8.03
CA PHE A 833 13.29 4.47 6.69
C PHE A 833 11.93 4.11 6.11
N SER A 834 10.91 3.98 6.96
CA SER A 834 9.60 3.52 6.52
C SER A 834 8.83 4.65 5.85
N ARG A 835 8.03 4.30 4.84
CA ARG A 835 7.04 5.22 4.27
C ARG A 835 5.89 5.52 5.22
N THR A 836 5.67 4.65 6.22
CA THR A 836 4.62 4.80 7.24
C THR A 836 5.00 5.77 8.36
N THR A 837 6.23 6.28 8.40
CA THR A 837 6.61 7.38 9.29
C THR A 837 6.42 8.68 8.53
N SER A 838 5.30 9.34 8.76
CA SER A 838 4.84 10.54 8.06
C SER A 838 4.11 11.44 9.06
N GLN A 839 3.76 12.64 8.62
CA GLN A 839 3.11 13.63 9.48
C GLN A 839 1.81 13.14 10.10
N ASP A 840 0.96 12.54 9.28
CA ASP A 840 -0.35 12.02 9.69
C ASP A 840 -0.24 10.84 10.65
N THR A 841 0.68 9.90 10.41
CA THR A 841 0.88 8.75 11.27
C THR A 841 1.53 9.11 12.60
N TYR A 842 2.48 10.05 12.58
CA TYR A 842 3.09 10.60 13.78
C TYR A 842 2.05 11.33 14.63
N TYR A 843 1.27 12.24 14.05
CA TYR A 843 0.20 12.95 14.74
C TYR A 843 -0.81 11.99 15.37
N VAL A 844 -1.27 10.98 14.62
CA VAL A 844 -2.16 9.93 15.15
C VAL A 844 -1.54 9.16 16.30
N SER A 845 -0.21 8.97 16.31
CA SER A 845 0.48 8.20 17.35
C SER A 845 0.62 9.01 18.64
N ILE A 846 1.04 10.27 18.55
CA ILE A 846 1.33 11.13 19.72
C ILE A 846 0.14 11.93 20.24
N SER A 847 -1.07 11.72 19.70
CA SER A 847 -2.28 12.42 20.16
C SER A 847 -3.19 11.55 21.01
N ARG A 848 -2.85 10.27 21.24
CA ARG A 848 -3.71 9.25 21.86
C ARG A 848 -3.64 9.27 23.37
N GLU A 849 -2.49 9.66 23.90
CA GLU A 849 -2.11 9.63 25.30
C GLU A 849 -2.75 10.77 26.11
N ARG A 850 -2.85 10.55 27.42
CA ARG A 850 -3.25 11.58 28.39
C ARG A 850 -2.04 12.08 29.20
N HIS A 851 -1.05 11.23 29.43
CA HIS A 851 0.01 11.47 30.40
C HIS A 851 1.43 11.43 29.81
N GLU A 852 1.78 10.47 28.95
CA GLU A 852 3.17 10.29 28.49
C GLU A 852 3.27 9.76 27.06
N ALA A 853 4.19 10.32 26.27
CA ALA A 853 4.55 9.87 24.93
C ALA A 853 6.06 9.61 24.78
N ILE A 854 6.41 8.36 24.46
CA ILE A 854 7.79 7.91 24.22
C ILE A 854 7.94 7.49 22.76
N VAL A 855 8.93 8.07 22.07
CA VAL A 855 9.24 7.75 20.67
C VAL A 855 10.57 7.00 20.59
N PHE A 856 10.57 5.87 19.88
CA PHE A 856 11.77 5.13 19.53
C PHE A 856 12.06 5.29 18.04
N THR A 857 13.30 5.59 17.65
CA THR A 857 13.69 5.74 16.24
C THR A 857 15.06 5.12 15.93
N ASP A 858 15.30 4.75 14.67
CA ASP A 858 16.61 4.33 14.17
C ASP A 858 17.58 5.49 13.94
N ASP A 859 17.07 6.69 13.63
CA ASP A 859 17.91 7.82 13.20
C ASP A 859 17.29 9.17 13.59
N ALA A 860 17.77 9.75 14.69
CA ALA A 860 17.33 11.08 15.16
C ALA A 860 17.60 12.21 14.16
N LYS A 861 18.58 12.09 13.27
CA LYS A 861 18.88 13.14 12.28
C LYS A 861 17.87 13.12 11.14
N LYS A 862 17.42 11.94 10.74
CA LYS A 862 16.40 11.80 9.68
C LYS A 862 14.98 11.96 10.19
N LEU A 863 14.72 11.62 11.46
CA LEU A 863 13.36 11.62 12.01
C LEU A 863 12.59 12.93 11.75
N PRO A 864 13.14 14.15 11.98
CA PRO A 864 12.45 15.41 11.70
C PRO A 864 11.91 15.51 10.26
N GLU A 865 12.75 15.24 9.26
CA GLU A 865 12.37 15.25 7.84
C GLU A 865 11.26 14.22 7.55
N ARG A 866 11.28 13.08 8.26
CA ARG A 866 10.32 11.99 8.05
C ARG A 866 8.95 12.30 8.65
N VAL A 867 8.91 12.86 9.85
CA VAL A 867 7.65 13.26 10.48
C VAL A 867 7.04 14.50 9.82
N ASP A 868 7.82 15.35 9.14
CA ASP A 868 7.26 16.44 8.33
C ASP A 868 6.80 16.00 6.93
N ARG A 869 7.09 14.75 6.54
CA ARG A 869 6.72 14.25 5.21
C ARG A 869 5.21 14.10 5.10
N LEU A 870 4.63 14.86 4.16
CA LEU A 870 3.23 14.74 3.78
C LEU A 870 2.96 13.47 2.99
N THR A 871 1.93 12.73 3.41
CA THR A 871 1.39 11.61 2.64
C THR A 871 0.45 12.16 1.56
N TYR A 872 0.94 12.20 0.31
CA TYR A 872 0.09 12.59 -0.82
C TYR A 872 -0.94 11.50 -1.11
N LYS A 873 -2.21 11.91 -1.13
CA LYS A 873 -3.32 11.10 -1.59
C LYS A 873 -4.12 11.90 -2.60
N GLY A 874 -3.90 11.59 -3.87
CA GLY A 874 -4.45 12.35 -4.98
C GLY A 874 -5.95 12.18 -5.14
N LEU A 875 -6.55 13.15 -5.79
CA LEU A 875 -7.91 13.12 -6.32
C LEU A 875 -7.84 13.04 -7.85
N ALA A 876 -8.80 12.37 -8.48
CA ALA A 876 -8.88 12.34 -9.94
C ALA A 876 -9.02 13.75 -10.54
N ARG A 877 -9.70 14.65 -9.82
CA ARG A 877 -9.85 16.06 -10.18
C ARG A 877 -8.54 16.84 -10.15
N ASP A 878 -7.54 16.39 -9.37
CA ASP A 878 -6.21 17.03 -9.38
C ASP A 878 -5.54 16.94 -10.75
N LEU A 879 -5.95 15.99 -11.61
CA LEU A 879 -5.34 15.76 -12.92
C LEU A 879 -5.89 16.69 -14.01
N GLN A 880 -7.04 17.32 -13.78
CA GLN A 880 -7.59 18.32 -14.69
C GLN A 880 -7.24 19.71 -14.16
N PRO A 881 -6.60 20.57 -14.98
CA PRO A 881 -6.36 21.94 -14.55
C PRO A 881 -7.69 22.58 -14.20
N MET A 882 -7.81 23.13 -12.99
CA MET A 882 -8.86 24.09 -12.69
C MET A 882 -8.66 25.21 -13.70
N VAL A 883 -9.55 25.31 -14.68
CA VAL A 883 -9.71 26.53 -15.46
C VAL A 883 -9.93 27.62 -14.41
N SER A 884 -8.93 28.48 -14.22
CA SER A 884 -9.01 29.59 -13.30
C SER A 884 -10.20 30.44 -13.72
N LYS A 885 -11.36 30.25 -13.07
CA LYS A 885 -12.45 31.22 -13.12
C LYS A 885 -11.81 32.55 -12.72
N HIS A 886 -11.68 33.44 -13.69
CA HIS A 886 -11.14 34.76 -13.49
C HIS A 886 -11.87 35.41 -12.31
N LEU A 887 -11.10 35.77 -11.28
CA LEU A 887 -11.46 36.84 -10.35
C LEU A 887 -11.41 38.14 -11.14
N GLY A 888 -12.45 38.39 -11.93
CA GLY A 888 -12.75 39.70 -12.51
C GLY A 888 -13.93 40.29 -11.73
N HIS A 889 -13.69 41.36 -10.99
CA HIS A 889 -14.75 42.19 -10.45
C HIS A 889 -15.62 42.76 -11.58
N GLY A 890 -16.93 42.58 -11.42
CA GLY A 890 -18.10 43.26 -12.00
C GLY A 890 -17.98 44.02 -13.33
N GLN A 891 -18.83 43.67 -14.29
CA GLN A 891 -20.09 44.38 -14.59
C GLN A 891 -20.86 43.67 -15.72
N ASN A 892 -22.17 43.91 -15.75
CA ASN A 892 -23.22 43.36 -16.62
C ASN A 892 -22.85 43.23 -18.11
N GLU A 893 -23.30 42.16 -18.77
CA GLU A 893 -24.39 42.20 -19.77
C GLU A 893 -24.68 40.79 -20.36
N LEU A 894 -25.96 40.48 -20.52
CA LEU A 894 -26.48 39.29 -21.19
C LEU A 894 -26.22 39.37 -22.71
N GLY A 895 -25.70 38.30 -23.32
CA GLY A 895 -25.61 38.13 -24.78
C GLY A 895 -25.57 36.65 -25.18
N PRO A 896 -26.21 36.23 -26.30
CA PRO A 896 -26.65 34.86 -26.50
C PRO A 896 -25.56 33.91 -26.99
N LEU A 897 -25.76 32.62 -26.67
CA LEU A 897 -24.95 31.45 -27.04
C LEU A 897 -24.58 31.43 -28.54
N PRO A 898 -23.33 31.11 -28.91
CA PRO A 898 -22.98 30.91 -30.32
C PRO A 898 -23.49 29.56 -30.82
N GLN A 899 -24.16 29.61 -31.96
CA GLN A 899 -24.68 28.49 -32.73
C GLN A 899 -23.55 27.60 -33.29
N ARG A 900 -23.88 26.31 -33.43
CA ARG A 900 -23.09 25.30 -34.16
C ARG A 900 -22.82 25.79 -35.58
N VAL A 901 -21.56 25.75 -36.02
CA VAL A 901 -21.20 25.87 -37.43
C VAL A 901 -21.10 24.45 -38.00
N GLU A 902 -22.03 24.15 -38.90
CA GLU A 902 -22.01 22.99 -39.77
C GLU A 902 -20.91 23.14 -40.82
N SER A 903 -20.35 22.00 -41.20
CA SER A 903 -19.38 21.83 -42.27
C SER A 903 -20.01 22.08 -43.64
N GLU A 904 -19.40 22.94 -44.46
CA GLU A 904 -19.55 22.89 -45.91
C GLU A 904 -18.20 22.63 -46.57
N LEU A 905 -18.14 21.47 -47.23
CA LEU A 905 -17.23 21.14 -48.30
C LEU A 905 -17.59 21.97 -49.53
N GLU A 906 -16.65 22.73 -50.10
CA GLU A 906 -16.62 22.95 -51.55
C GLU A 906 -15.18 22.95 -52.10
N LEU A 907 -15.02 22.00 -53.02
CA LEU A 907 -14.09 21.80 -54.14
C LEU A 907 -13.13 22.94 -54.54
N GLY A 908 -11.88 22.53 -54.76
CA GLY A 908 -10.84 23.20 -55.53
C GLY A 908 -9.62 22.30 -55.66
#